data_AF-A0AA47M410-F1
#
_entry.id   AF-A0AA47M410-F1
#
_cell.length_a   1.000
_cell.length_b   1.000
_cell.length_c   1.000
_cell.angle_alpha   90.00
_cell.angle_beta   90.00
_cell.angle_gamma   90.00
#
_symmetry.space_group_name_H-M   'P 1'
#
loop_
_entity.id
_entity.type
_entity.pdbx_description
1 polymer ?
#
loop_
_entity_poly.entity_id
_entity_poly.type
_entity_poly.pdbx_seq_one_letter_code
_entity_poly.pdbx_strand_id
1 'polypeptide(L)'
;MESDTAIRRVKAPLLSSPPPSRVRPTQRHAGSGDPCGGNGNGNGYGGGGDPGRQMNNDDNDNKKKKPEVSALLPPLREELAASSVCVFLLALWALVHLSLQQLVVGRSTGEFNAVRARRHLERITSVGPRPVGSQENEVLTVGYLLAQIKHIEAEVAAMGGPHRLSVDVQRPTGSFSIDFLGGFTSFYDRVTNVAVKLEPKAGASHLMLANCHFDTVANSPGASDDAVSCAVMLEVLHSLANLSTPLRHGVVFLFNGAEENILQASHGFITQHPWAKQVRAFINLEAAGVGGKEVVFQTGPENPWLVQAYVHAAKHPFASVVGQEVFQSGIIPSDTDFRIYRDFGNIPGIDLAFIENGFIYHTKYDTPDRILTDSIQRAGDNILAVLKHLVMSDELADSSEYRHGNMVFFDLLGVVVVAYPARVGTILNYVVAAATFFYLAKKASRPGNSGGRYVRELACAVGMTVLSWLVTLLSVLIVALLVTLLGRSMFWYNHFYASVCLYGAAATGKMVLIHTLAKNLYYGGVRLVERAELYFDVSLLLWCCSLVLLTQQGLCSAYVPMLMVAFPLAAKILLTSEFKHRGASGKYCVLYLLGLALPYVHFLFLIWVVFEIFTPILGRSGTEIPPEVVLATLVTLATIFLSSFFLHFIYLVRSTRRVLSGLGSLFAVVFLLMSAGVFFPYSSSPDSPRPKRVFVQHTTRTFHDLTGAVESRDSGLWVNSFDYTAMQYVTPLIPELNDSARTVCREDRPFCGYPWFLPVKFLSKKNWYLPAAEVSPSLPMEFTLVSKEETAWGTVKMTFSVRGPSHMSLYLLPHQGGRLSSWSFGDGTPPFDLSGEYFVFYSHGLDAPAWSFWFEIQPPKEREPSGPEGMVSVAISSHYFFGADQRTPELDALLQRFPAWAFPSSWVSTYTMYRY
;
A
#
# COMPACT_ATOMS: atom_id res chain seq x y z
N MET A 1 -25.29 0.06 -29.39
CA MET A 1 -25.55 -1.21 -28.69
C MET A 1 -24.71 -1.16 -27.45
N GLU A 2 -25.34 -0.90 -26.31
CA GLU A 2 -24.66 -0.61 -25.05
C GLU A 2 -23.97 -1.85 -24.43
N SER A 3 -22.99 -1.58 -23.56
CA SER A 3 -22.37 -2.57 -22.68
C SER A 3 -22.14 -1.92 -21.31
N ASP A 4 -22.92 -2.34 -20.31
CA ASP A 4 -22.94 -1.70 -18.97
C ASP A 4 -21.62 -1.85 -18.19
N THR A 5 -21.04 -0.72 -17.79
CA THR A 5 -19.92 -0.65 -16.83
C THR A 5 -20.44 -0.74 -15.38
N ALA A 6 -20.54 -1.95 -14.85
CA ALA A 6 -21.11 -2.20 -13.51
C ALA A 6 -20.17 -1.80 -12.34
N ILE A 7 -20.12 -0.50 -12.00
CA ILE A 7 -19.34 0.04 -10.86
C ILE A 7 -19.91 -0.47 -9.53
N ARG A 8 -19.26 -1.46 -8.91
CA ARG A 8 -19.61 -1.96 -7.57
C ARG A 8 -19.04 -1.08 -6.46
N ARG A 9 -19.87 -0.16 -5.93
CA ARG A 9 -19.62 0.51 -4.64
C ARG A 9 -19.59 -0.50 -3.50
N VAL A 10 -18.41 -0.82 -2.96
CA VAL A 10 -18.26 -1.63 -1.75
C VAL A 10 -18.49 -0.76 -0.52
N LYS A 11 -19.74 -0.72 -0.02
CA LYS A 11 -20.03 -0.09 1.27
C LYS A 11 -19.49 -0.95 2.42
N ALA A 12 -18.59 -0.39 3.24
CA ALA A 12 -18.27 -0.96 4.54
C ALA A 12 -19.49 -0.86 5.49
N PRO A 13 -19.82 -1.90 6.28
CA PRO A 13 -20.98 -1.87 7.17
C PRO A 13 -20.68 -1.12 8.48
N LEU A 14 -21.30 0.05 8.66
CA LEU A 14 -21.31 0.75 9.95
C LEU A 14 -22.20 0.02 10.96
N LEU A 15 -21.67 -0.24 12.16
CA LEU A 15 -22.40 -0.85 13.27
C LEU A 15 -23.22 0.20 14.02
N SER A 16 -24.55 0.13 13.95
CA SER A 16 -25.45 1.00 14.69
C SER A 16 -25.91 0.38 16.01
N SER A 17 -25.63 1.05 17.13
CA SER A 17 -26.13 0.68 18.47
C SER A 17 -27.51 1.30 18.77
N PRO A 18 -28.47 0.58 19.37
CA PRO A 18 -29.85 1.05 19.53
C PRO A 18 -30.13 1.79 20.88
N PRO A 19 -31.14 2.68 20.92
CA PRO A 19 -31.70 3.23 22.16
C PRO A 19 -32.76 2.29 22.82
N PRO A 20 -33.21 2.54 24.07
CA PRO A 20 -33.92 1.55 24.89
C PRO A 20 -35.42 1.81 25.14
N SER A 21 -36.05 0.87 25.90
CA SER A 21 -37.35 0.95 26.60
C SER A 21 -38.61 0.59 25.78
N ARG A 22 -39.73 0.05 26.33
CA ARG A 22 -40.05 -0.51 27.67
C ARG A 22 -41.40 -1.31 27.63
N VAL A 23 -41.82 -1.87 28.79
CA VAL A 23 -43.20 -2.32 29.17
C VAL A 23 -43.61 -3.81 28.93
N ARG A 24 -44.38 -4.35 29.89
CA ARG A 24 -45.05 -5.69 30.10
C ARG A 24 -46.58 -5.43 30.30
N PRO A 25 -47.56 -6.38 30.41
CA PRO A 25 -47.53 -7.78 30.93
C PRO A 25 -48.40 -8.76 30.06
N THR A 26 -49.20 -9.78 30.45
CA THR A 26 -49.75 -10.33 31.74
C THR A 26 -50.35 -11.75 31.62
N GLN A 27 -50.23 -12.59 32.67
CA GLN A 27 -51.16 -13.71 33.07
C GLN A 27 -51.35 -14.91 32.09
N ARG A 28 -51.86 -16.12 32.45
CA ARG A 28 -52.42 -16.70 33.71
C ARG A 28 -52.16 -18.24 33.84
N HIS A 29 -52.75 -18.92 34.85
CA HIS A 29 -52.50 -20.33 35.27
C HIS A 29 -53.46 -21.42 34.73
N ALA A 30 -52.98 -22.69 34.67
CA ALA A 30 -53.60 -24.03 34.94
C ALA A 30 -52.81 -25.11 34.15
N GLY A 31 -52.64 -26.40 34.50
CA GLY A 31 -53.34 -27.32 35.40
C GLY A 31 -54.29 -28.25 34.60
N SER A 32 -54.30 -29.59 34.69
CA SER A 32 -53.54 -30.62 35.44
C SER A 32 -53.79 -32.03 34.82
N GLY A 33 -52.98 -33.07 35.13
CA GLY A 33 -53.29 -34.46 34.71
C GLY A 33 -52.19 -35.51 34.97
N ASP A 34 -52.54 -36.55 35.74
CA ASP A 34 -51.79 -37.78 36.10
C ASP A 34 -52.78 -38.99 35.86
N PRO A 35 -52.52 -40.32 36.11
CA PRO A 35 -51.56 -40.92 37.07
C PRO A 35 -50.92 -42.32 36.74
N CYS A 36 -50.17 -42.84 37.74
CA CYS A 36 -50.10 -44.26 38.21
C CYS A 36 -49.12 -45.32 37.63
N GLY A 37 -48.29 -45.87 38.54
CA GLY A 37 -47.83 -47.28 38.57
C GLY A 37 -46.43 -47.58 38.02
N GLY A 38 -45.55 -48.37 38.67
CA GLY A 38 -45.60 -49.04 39.97
C GLY A 38 -44.24 -49.68 40.36
N ASN A 39 -44.05 -50.05 41.63
CA ASN A 39 -42.74 -50.49 42.20
C ASN A 39 -42.44 -52.00 42.04
N GLY A 40 -41.15 -52.38 42.04
CA GLY A 40 -40.68 -53.75 42.20
C GLY A 40 -39.17 -53.83 42.48
N ASN A 41 -38.75 -54.54 43.53
CA ASN A 41 -37.37 -54.54 44.05
C ASN A 41 -36.89 -55.98 44.36
N GLY A 42 -35.60 -56.29 44.28
CA GLY A 42 -35.09 -57.65 44.57
C GLY A 42 -33.57 -57.83 44.52
N ASN A 43 -32.97 -58.20 45.65
CA ASN A 43 -31.52 -58.47 45.81
C ASN A 43 -31.20 -59.97 45.70
N GLY A 44 -29.94 -60.32 45.39
CA GLY A 44 -29.42 -61.69 45.44
C GLY A 44 -27.90 -61.80 45.57
N TYR A 45 -27.43 -62.63 46.51
CA TYR A 45 -26.04 -63.06 46.72
C TYR A 45 -25.56 -63.97 45.55
N GLY A 46 -24.27 -64.30 45.34
CA GLY A 46 -23.03 -63.90 46.02
C GLY A 46 -22.05 -65.07 46.27
N GLY A 47 -20.79 -64.95 45.84
CA GLY A 47 -19.66 -65.86 46.17
C GLY A 47 -19.46 -67.10 45.27
N GLY A 48 -18.27 -67.73 45.37
CA GLY A 48 -17.96 -69.07 44.81
C GLY A 48 -16.76 -69.13 43.85
N GLY A 49 -15.62 -69.67 44.32
CA GLY A 49 -14.34 -69.63 43.59
C GLY A 49 -13.96 -70.84 42.72
N ASP A 50 -12.91 -70.59 41.91
CA ASP A 50 -11.76 -71.48 41.62
C ASP A 50 -12.01 -72.77 40.77
N PRO A 51 -11.01 -73.63 40.43
CA PRO A 51 -10.47 -73.56 39.06
C PRO A 51 -10.26 -74.91 38.31
N GLY A 52 -9.95 -74.81 37.02
CA GLY A 52 -9.36 -75.88 36.19
C GLY A 52 -10.33 -76.55 35.18
N ARG A 53 -9.87 -77.44 34.27
CA ARG A 53 -8.49 -77.89 33.96
C ARG A 53 -8.48 -78.66 32.62
N GLN A 54 -7.52 -78.37 31.71
CA GLN A 54 -7.18 -79.19 30.51
C GLN A 54 -8.34 -79.35 29.46
N MET A 55 -8.16 -79.84 28.21
CA MET A 55 -6.95 -80.26 27.48
C MET A 55 -7.03 -79.92 25.96
N ASN A 56 -5.92 -80.15 25.27
CA ASN A 56 -5.63 -79.94 23.84
C ASN A 56 -6.72 -80.34 22.83
N ASN A 57 -6.67 -79.70 21.65
CA ASN A 57 -6.36 -80.45 20.43
C ASN A 57 -5.46 -79.59 19.52
N ASP A 58 -4.47 -80.22 18.90
CA ASP A 58 -3.66 -79.60 17.84
C ASP A 58 -4.39 -79.70 16.50
N ASP A 59 -4.27 -78.66 15.67
CA ASP A 59 -4.26 -78.85 14.21
C ASP A 59 -3.35 -77.80 13.55
N ASN A 60 -2.60 -78.21 12.53
CA ASN A 60 -1.36 -77.52 12.14
C ASN A 60 -1.29 -77.24 10.65
N ASP A 61 -1.62 -76.02 10.22
CA ASP A 61 -1.52 -75.63 8.82
C ASP A 61 -0.80 -74.29 8.55
N ASN A 62 0.11 -74.35 7.57
CA ASN A 62 0.79 -73.29 6.81
C ASN A 62 1.01 -71.90 7.46
N LYS A 63 2.11 -71.77 8.21
CA LYS A 63 2.78 -70.48 8.50
C LYS A 63 3.36 -69.81 7.25
N LYS A 64 2.54 -69.16 6.43
CA LYS A 64 3.00 -68.12 5.49
C LYS A 64 3.52 -66.92 6.29
N LYS A 65 4.84 -66.89 6.53
CA LYS A 65 5.55 -65.74 7.13
C LYS A 65 5.29 -64.46 6.31
N LYS A 66 4.42 -63.59 6.81
CA LYS A 66 4.48 -62.15 6.47
C LYS A 66 5.74 -61.58 7.15
N PRO A 67 6.50 -60.67 6.51
CA PRO A 67 7.67 -60.07 7.16
C PRO A 67 7.24 -59.09 8.25
N GLU A 68 7.54 -59.39 9.52
CA GLU A 68 7.44 -58.43 10.62
C GLU A 68 8.61 -57.43 10.60
N VAL A 69 8.69 -56.63 9.54
CA VAL A 69 9.73 -55.60 9.35
C VAL A 69 9.06 -54.24 9.08
N SER A 70 8.34 -53.75 10.09
CA SER A 70 7.72 -52.41 10.10
C SER A 70 7.55 -51.85 11.53
N ALA A 71 8.27 -52.38 12.52
CA ALA A 71 8.17 -51.98 13.91
C ALA A 71 9.09 -50.78 14.23
N LEU A 72 8.54 -49.77 14.93
CA LEU A 72 9.23 -48.61 15.52
C LEU A 72 10.27 -47.89 14.64
N LEU A 73 9.80 -47.08 13.70
CA LEU A 73 10.58 -45.93 13.23
C LEU A 73 10.69 -44.89 14.37
N PRO A 74 11.89 -44.39 14.72
CA PRO A 74 12.06 -43.45 15.82
C PRO A 74 11.47 -42.07 15.47
N PRO A 75 10.78 -41.40 16.40
CA PRO A 75 10.23 -40.06 16.18
C PRO A 75 11.32 -38.99 16.19
N LEU A 76 11.06 -37.86 15.51
CA LEU A 76 12.02 -36.79 15.30
C LEU A 76 12.39 -36.10 16.63
N ARG A 77 13.68 -35.78 16.82
CA ARG A 77 14.13 -34.95 17.96
C ARG A 77 13.56 -33.54 17.82
N GLU A 78 13.02 -33.01 18.91
CA GLU A 78 12.47 -31.65 19.00
C GLU A 78 13.47 -30.59 18.51
N GLU A 79 14.73 -30.70 18.97
CA GLU A 79 15.83 -29.82 18.59
C GLU A 79 16.15 -29.89 17.10
N LEU A 80 16.17 -31.10 16.52
CA LEU A 80 16.49 -31.31 15.11
C LEU A 80 15.39 -30.74 14.21
N ALA A 81 14.12 -30.92 14.58
CA ALA A 81 12.99 -30.33 13.87
C ALA A 81 13.06 -28.79 13.89
N ALA A 82 13.19 -28.20 15.09
CA ALA A 82 13.24 -26.75 15.26
C ALA A 82 14.45 -26.14 14.54
N SER A 83 15.65 -26.70 14.74
CA SER A 83 16.87 -26.21 14.10
C SER A 83 16.80 -26.32 12.57
N SER A 84 16.22 -27.40 12.03
CA SER A 84 16.06 -27.54 10.57
C SER A 84 15.15 -26.46 9.98
N VAL A 85 14.03 -26.14 10.63
CA VAL A 85 13.11 -25.09 10.19
C VAL A 85 13.73 -23.70 10.35
N CYS A 86 14.41 -23.43 11.46
CA CYS A 86 15.11 -22.15 11.67
C CYS A 86 16.24 -21.93 10.66
N VAL A 87 17.11 -22.93 10.45
CA VAL A 87 18.21 -22.84 9.46
C VAL A 87 17.66 -22.69 8.04
N PHE A 88 16.58 -23.40 7.69
CA PHE A 88 15.91 -23.24 6.40
C PHE A 88 15.39 -21.81 6.20
N LEU A 89 14.59 -21.28 7.13
CA LEU A 89 14.06 -19.92 7.03
C LEU A 89 15.18 -18.86 7.01
N LEU A 90 16.22 -19.01 7.84
CA LEU A 90 17.36 -18.08 7.86
C LEU A 90 18.19 -18.14 6.56
N ALA A 91 18.39 -19.32 5.97
CA ALA A 91 19.09 -19.46 4.69
C ALA A 91 18.30 -18.84 3.53
N LEU A 92 16.98 -19.03 3.49
CA LEU A 92 16.13 -18.38 2.50
C LEU A 92 16.05 -16.86 2.72
N TRP A 93 15.98 -16.40 3.96
CA TRP A 93 15.99 -14.97 4.30
C TRP A 93 17.32 -14.29 3.94
N ALA A 94 18.46 -14.97 4.15
CA ALA A 94 19.76 -14.50 3.69
C ALA A 94 19.83 -14.42 2.16
N LEU A 95 19.24 -15.38 1.44
CA LEU A 95 19.14 -15.36 -0.03
C LEU A 95 18.26 -14.20 -0.54
N VAL A 96 17.17 -13.87 0.16
CA VAL A 96 16.37 -12.66 -0.12
C VAL A 96 17.20 -11.39 0.09
N HIS A 97 17.91 -11.23 1.22
CA HIS A 97 18.77 -10.06 1.45
C HIS A 97 19.91 -9.92 0.42
N LEU A 98 20.58 -11.03 0.09
CA LEU A 98 21.62 -11.07 -0.96
C LEU A 98 21.07 -10.65 -2.33
N SER A 99 19.85 -11.09 -2.66
CA SER A 99 19.15 -10.64 -3.86
C SER A 99 18.92 -9.13 -3.84
N LEU A 100 18.34 -8.59 -2.77
CA LEU A 100 17.99 -7.16 -2.67
C LEU A 100 19.22 -6.26 -2.83
N GLN A 101 20.33 -6.60 -2.18
CA GLN A 101 21.61 -5.89 -2.31
C GLN A 101 22.21 -5.93 -3.72
N GLN A 102 21.81 -6.88 -4.58
CA GLN A 102 22.29 -6.96 -5.95
C GLN A 102 21.43 -6.09 -6.90
N LEU A 103 21.86 -4.83 -7.07
CA LEU A 103 21.19 -3.85 -7.92
C LEU A 103 21.54 -4.01 -9.41
N VAL A 104 22.81 -4.21 -9.77
CA VAL A 104 23.25 -4.40 -11.15
C VAL A 104 23.75 -5.83 -11.37
N VAL A 105 23.38 -6.43 -12.51
CA VAL A 105 23.74 -7.82 -12.87
C VAL A 105 24.52 -7.82 -14.18
N GLY A 106 25.79 -8.24 -14.14
CA GLY A 106 26.68 -8.25 -15.30
C GLY A 106 27.59 -7.02 -15.38
N ARG A 107 27.92 -6.57 -16.59
CA ARG A 107 28.65 -5.32 -16.84
C ARG A 107 27.76 -4.37 -17.63
N SER A 108 27.78 -3.08 -17.30
CA SER A 108 27.11 -2.05 -18.10
C SER A 108 27.63 -2.10 -19.54
N THR A 109 26.72 -1.92 -20.51
CA THR A 109 27.06 -1.81 -21.94
C THR A 109 27.69 -0.47 -22.30
N GLY A 110 27.69 0.50 -21.37
CA GLY A 110 28.12 1.88 -21.62
C GLY A 110 27.10 2.71 -22.41
N GLU A 111 25.92 2.18 -22.74
CA GLU A 111 24.86 2.90 -23.43
C GLU A 111 24.21 3.98 -22.57
N PHE A 112 24.09 3.74 -21.25
CA PHE A 112 23.56 4.68 -20.25
C PHE A 112 24.67 5.03 -19.23
N ASN A 113 24.88 6.31 -18.92
CA ASN A 113 25.91 6.76 -17.99
C ASN A 113 25.32 7.31 -16.67
N ALA A 114 25.26 6.47 -15.64
CA ALA A 114 24.79 6.89 -14.31
C ALA A 114 25.62 8.02 -13.67
N VAL A 115 26.89 8.24 -14.05
CA VAL A 115 27.72 9.35 -13.53
C VAL A 115 27.34 10.70 -14.19
N ARG A 116 26.67 10.69 -15.34
CA ARG A 116 26.05 11.89 -15.93
C ARG A 116 24.65 12.12 -15.37
N ALA A 117 23.81 11.09 -15.30
CA ALA A 117 22.52 11.16 -14.59
C ALA A 117 22.69 11.64 -13.14
N ARG A 118 23.63 11.08 -12.38
CA ARG A 118 23.96 11.51 -11.00
C ARG A 118 24.27 13.02 -10.90
N ARG A 119 25.02 13.58 -11.86
CA ARG A 119 25.28 15.03 -11.93
C ARG A 119 24.05 15.84 -12.29
N HIS A 120 23.09 15.28 -13.04
CA HIS A 120 21.80 15.94 -13.27
C HIS A 120 20.95 15.97 -11.99
N LEU A 121 20.87 14.86 -11.25
CA LEU A 121 20.19 14.76 -9.95
C LEU A 121 20.76 15.78 -8.94
N GLU A 122 22.09 15.82 -8.79
CA GLU A 122 22.78 16.76 -7.89
C GLU A 122 22.56 18.23 -8.28
N ARG A 123 22.32 18.52 -9.57
CA ARG A 123 22.01 19.89 -10.02
C ARG A 123 20.56 20.28 -9.80
N ILE A 124 19.61 19.39 -10.11
CA ILE A 124 18.17 19.63 -9.86
C ILE A 124 17.93 19.83 -8.36
N THR A 125 18.45 18.95 -7.51
CA THR A 125 18.30 19.07 -6.05
C THR A 125 19.06 20.26 -5.44
N SER A 126 20.09 20.79 -6.10
CA SER A 126 20.88 21.92 -5.57
C SER A 126 20.14 23.26 -5.50
N VAL A 127 18.97 23.41 -6.14
CA VAL A 127 18.15 24.63 -6.00
C VAL A 127 17.30 24.63 -4.72
N GLY A 128 17.17 23.47 -4.04
CA GLY A 128 16.29 23.28 -2.89
C GLY A 128 14.92 22.66 -3.26
N PRO A 129 13.91 22.76 -2.36
CA PRO A 129 12.53 22.37 -2.63
C PRO A 129 11.94 23.12 -3.82
N ARG A 130 11.07 22.47 -4.59
CA ARG A 130 10.50 23.00 -5.84
C ARG A 130 8.95 22.93 -5.86
N PRO A 131 8.23 23.48 -4.86
CA PRO A 131 6.76 23.56 -4.90
C PRO A 131 6.29 24.45 -6.07
N VAL A 132 5.08 24.21 -6.57
CA VAL A 132 4.56 24.85 -7.79
C VAL A 132 4.46 26.38 -7.67
N GLY A 133 4.82 27.10 -8.74
CA GLY A 133 4.88 28.57 -8.72
C GLY A 133 6.12 29.16 -8.02
N SER A 134 7.00 28.34 -7.42
CA SER A 134 8.28 28.82 -6.86
C SER A 134 9.29 29.18 -7.96
N GLN A 135 10.27 30.01 -7.63
CA GLN A 135 11.35 30.34 -8.56
C GLN A 135 12.22 29.11 -8.85
N GLU A 136 12.38 28.26 -7.84
CA GLU A 136 13.08 26.99 -7.86
C GLU A 136 12.45 26.01 -8.86
N ASN A 137 11.12 25.89 -8.87
CA ASN A 137 10.37 25.08 -9.83
C ASN A 137 10.35 25.74 -11.22
N GLU A 138 9.68 26.88 -11.34
CA GLU A 138 9.22 27.45 -12.62
C GLU A 138 10.34 28.09 -13.46
N VAL A 139 11.45 28.48 -12.83
CA VAL A 139 12.53 29.26 -13.46
C VAL A 139 13.86 28.51 -13.42
N LEU A 140 14.34 28.11 -12.24
CA LEU A 140 15.68 27.54 -12.08
C LEU A 140 15.74 26.12 -12.63
N THR A 141 14.78 25.26 -12.27
CA THR A 141 14.75 23.86 -12.73
C THR A 141 14.39 23.78 -14.21
N VAL A 142 13.33 24.47 -14.64
CA VAL A 142 12.96 24.61 -16.06
C VAL A 142 14.12 25.15 -16.90
N GLY A 143 14.79 26.21 -16.45
CA GLY A 143 15.95 26.78 -17.15
C GLY A 143 17.13 25.82 -17.24
N TYR A 144 17.38 25.02 -16.19
CA TYR A 144 18.41 23.98 -16.21
C TYR A 144 18.06 22.84 -17.18
N LEU A 145 16.83 22.32 -17.14
CA LEU A 145 16.35 21.28 -18.07
C LEU A 145 16.53 21.74 -19.52
N LEU A 146 16.03 22.93 -19.87
CA LEU A 146 16.15 23.51 -21.21
C LEU A 146 17.61 23.69 -21.65
N ALA A 147 18.51 24.06 -20.74
CA ALA A 147 19.94 24.15 -21.03
C ALA A 147 20.57 22.78 -21.34
N GLN A 148 20.18 21.71 -20.63
CA GLN A 148 20.66 20.36 -20.93
C GLN A 148 20.07 19.84 -22.25
N ILE A 149 18.77 20.02 -22.49
CA ILE A 149 18.09 19.59 -23.72
C ILE A 149 18.71 20.27 -24.95
N LYS A 150 19.01 21.57 -24.87
CA LYS A 150 19.71 22.32 -25.93
C LYS A 150 21.15 21.85 -26.17
N HIS A 151 21.83 21.36 -25.12
CA HIS A 151 23.15 20.75 -25.27
C HIS A 151 23.07 19.41 -26.02
N ILE A 152 22.06 18.58 -25.71
CA ILE A 152 21.78 17.32 -26.42
C ILE A 152 21.46 17.61 -27.90
N GLU A 153 20.57 18.58 -28.17
CA GLU A 153 20.23 19.00 -29.53
C GLU A 153 21.46 19.43 -30.35
N ALA A 154 22.36 20.21 -29.75
CA ALA A 154 23.59 20.66 -30.39
C ALA A 154 24.57 19.50 -30.71
N GLU A 155 24.69 18.51 -29.82
CA GLU A 155 25.50 17.31 -30.08
C GLU A 155 24.93 16.46 -31.21
N VAL A 156 23.62 16.21 -31.21
CA VAL A 156 22.90 15.45 -32.24
C VAL A 156 23.01 16.13 -33.60
N ALA A 157 22.90 17.46 -33.64
CA ALA A 157 23.09 18.25 -34.84
C ALA A 157 24.54 18.18 -35.37
N ALA A 158 25.54 18.28 -34.48
CA ALA A 158 26.96 18.21 -34.84
C ALA A 158 27.38 16.82 -35.36
N MET A 159 26.79 15.74 -34.82
CA MET A 159 27.01 14.37 -35.32
C MET A 159 26.18 14.04 -36.57
N GLY A 160 25.25 14.91 -36.98
CA GLY A 160 24.43 14.72 -38.17
C GLY A 160 23.40 13.58 -38.09
N GLY A 161 23.14 13.03 -36.90
CA GLY A 161 22.38 11.79 -36.68
C GLY A 161 20.96 11.77 -37.27
N PRO A 162 20.30 10.62 -37.39
CA PRO A 162 19.05 10.48 -38.15
C PRO A 162 17.80 11.07 -37.46
N HIS A 163 17.95 11.64 -36.25
CA HIS A 163 16.88 12.15 -35.41
C HIS A 163 16.73 13.68 -35.46
N ARG A 164 15.60 14.16 -34.94
CA ARG A 164 15.29 15.56 -34.65
C ARG A 164 14.69 15.65 -33.25
N LEU A 165 15.08 16.67 -32.50
CA LEU A 165 14.40 17.06 -31.25
C LEU A 165 13.40 18.20 -31.55
N SER A 166 12.40 18.35 -30.70
CA SER A 166 11.51 19.52 -30.67
C SER A 166 11.06 19.72 -29.23
N VAL A 167 11.11 20.96 -28.73
CA VAL A 167 10.83 21.29 -27.33
C VAL A 167 9.65 22.25 -27.26
N ASP A 168 8.75 22.00 -26.31
CA ASP A 168 7.70 22.94 -25.92
C ASP A 168 7.69 23.13 -24.40
N VAL A 169 7.32 24.32 -23.95
CA VAL A 169 7.20 24.68 -22.53
C VAL A 169 5.74 25.03 -22.26
N GLN A 170 4.92 24.00 -22.24
CA GLN A 170 3.47 24.11 -22.10
C GLN A 170 3.12 24.65 -20.71
N ARG A 171 2.16 25.59 -20.66
CA ARG A 171 1.55 26.10 -19.42
C ARG A 171 0.03 25.94 -19.45
N PRO A 172 -0.48 24.71 -19.26
CA PRO A 172 -1.91 24.44 -19.31
C PRO A 172 -2.67 25.02 -18.11
N THR A 173 -3.95 25.27 -18.32
CA THR A 173 -4.92 25.71 -17.30
C THR A 173 -6.15 24.82 -17.41
N GLY A 174 -6.72 24.38 -16.29
CA GLY A 174 -7.86 23.46 -16.31
C GLY A 174 -8.24 22.90 -14.94
N SER A 175 -9.15 21.94 -14.93
CA SER A 175 -9.62 21.27 -13.73
C SER A 175 -10.08 19.83 -13.99
N PHE A 176 -10.10 19.04 -12.93
CA PHE A 176 -10.65 17.68 -12.91
C PHE A 176 -11.07 17.26 -11.50
N SER A 177 -11.97 16.29 -11.42
CA SER A 177 -12.38 15.67 -10.15
C SER A 177 -11.76 14.28 -10.02
N ILE A 178 -11.28 13.93 -8.83
CA ILE A 178 -10.62 12.65 -8.56
C ILE A 178 -11.14 12.02 -7.27
N ASP A 179 -11.50 10.73 -7.34
CA ASP A 179 -11.79 9.92 -6.15
C ASP A 179 -10.45 9.47 -5.54
N PHE A 180 -9.88 10.35 -4.73
CA PHE A 180 -8.64 10.19 -3.96
C PHE A 180 -8.79 10.97 -2.65
N LEU A 181 -8.23 10.45 -1.55
CA LEU A 181 -8.30 11.04 -0.19
C LEU A 181 -9.72 11.49 0.24
N GLY A 182 -10.77 10.78 -0.18
CA GLY A 182 -12.17 11.09 0.15
C GLY A 182 -12.94 11.84 -0.94
N GLY A 183 -12.28 12.22 -2.04
CA GLY A 183 -12.88 12.87 -3.20
C GLY A 183 -12.75 14.40 -3.16
N PHE A 184 -12.16 14.99 -4.21
CA PHE A 184 -12.06 16.45 -4.35
C PHE A 184 -11.92 16.86 -5.83
N THR A 185 -11.95 18.17 -6.08
CA THR A 185 -11.67 18.76 -7.40
C THR A 185 -10.34 19.51 -7.38
N SER A 186 -9.49 19.24 -8.36
CA SER A 186 -8.24 19.94 -8.61
C SER A 186 -8.46 21.00 -9.70
N PHE A 187 -7.99 22.23 -9.48
CA PHE A 187 -7.95 23.32 -10.45
C PHE A 187 -6.53 23.86 -10.52
N TYR A 188 -6.03 24.12 -11.72
CA TYR A 188 -4.67 24.61 -11.95
C TYR A 188 -4.62 25.67 -13.04
N ASP A 189 -3.72 26.65 -12.90
CA ASP A 189 -3.53 27.72 -13.87
C ASP A 189 -2.04 27.90 -14.21
N ARG A 190 -1.66 27.77 -15.50
CA ARG A 190 -0.30 27.99 -16.02
C ARG A 190 0.85 27.20 -15.37
N VAL A 191 0.55 26.08 -14.72
CA VAL A 191 1.58 25.15 -14.19
C VAL A 191 2.56 24.74 -15.30
N THR A 192 3.87 24.65 -15.05
CA THR A 192 4.84 24.44 -16.15
C THR A 192 5.11 22.97 -16.42
N ASN A 193 5.00 22.57 -17.70
CA ASN A 193 5.58 21.35 -18.27
C ASN A 193 6.80 21.69 -19.14
N VAL A 194 7.77 20.78 -19.23
CA VAL A 194 8.76 20.78 -20.32
C VAL A 194 8.60 19.49 -21.12
N ALA A 195 8.15 19.60 -22.37
CA ALA A 195 7.91 18.46 -23.25
C ALA A 195 8.96 18.42 -24.36
N VAL A 196 9.67 17.29 -24.49
CA VAL A 196 10.70 17.08 -25.51
C VAL A 196 10.31 15.92 -26.41
N LYS A 197 9.96 16.20 -27.66
CA LYS A 197 9.72 15.17 -28.68
C LYS A 197 11.02 14.82 -29.40
N LEU A 198 11.45 13.57 -29.30
CA LEU A 198 12.49 12.95 -30.12
C LEU A 198 11.83 12.11 -31.23
N GLU A 199 12.19 12.34 -32.49
CA GLU A 199 11.64 11.61 -33.63
C GLU A 199 12.69 11.41 -34.74
N PRO A 200 12.54 10.44 -35.66
CA PRO A 200 13.34 10.41 -36.89
C PRO A 200 13.12 11.69 -37.71
N LYS A 201 14.11 12.11 -38.51
CA LYS A 201 14.03 13.32 -39.36
C LYS A 201 12.87 13.32 -40.36
N ALA A 202 12.32 12.15 -40.70
CA ALA A 202 11.11 12.00 -41.52
C ALA A 202 9.79 12.31 -40.77
N GLY A 203 9.83 12.45 -39.44
CA GLY A 203 8.66 12.52 -38.57
C GLY A 203 8.13 11.14 -38.16
N ALA A 204 7.34 11.09 -37.07
CA ALA A 204 6.67 9.88 -36.61
C ALA A 204 5.15 10.07 -36.48
N SER A 205 4.38 9.04 -36.83
CA SER A 205 2.90 9.02 -36.68
C SER A 205 2.42 8.63 -35.28
N HIS A 206 3.29 7.95 -34.52
CA HIS A 206 3.00 7.39 -33.20
C HIS A 206 4.14 7.75 -32.24
N LEU A 207 3.77 8.02 -30.99
CA LEU A 207 4.69 8.41 -29.93
C LEU A 207 4.56 7.47 -28.73
N MET A 208 5.70 7.15 -28.12
CA MET A 208 5.79 6.68 -26.75
C MET A 208 5.87 7.89 -25.82
N LEU A 209 5.22 7.85 -24.65
CA LEU A 209 5.43 8.85 -23.59
C LEU A 209 6.36 8.27 -22.52
N ALA A 210 7.33 9.07 -22.07
CA ALA A 210 8.11 8.84 -20.86
C ALA A 210 7.89 10.03 -19.93
N ASN A 211 7.48 9.78 -18.68
CA ASN A 211 7.13 10.80 -17.71
C ASN A 211 7.95 10.66 -16.41
N CYS A 212 8.31 11.81 -15.85
CA CYS A 212 8.89 12.02 -14.52
C CYS A 212 8.37 13.38 -14.03
N HIS A 213 8.49 13.68 -12.73
CA HIS A 213 8.18 15.01 -12.21
C HIS A 213 9.38 15.70 -11.55
N PHE A 214 9.40 17.03 -11.60
CA PHE A 214 10.50 17.86 -11.10
C PHE A 214 10.10 18.81 -9.98
N ASP A 215 8.82 18.96 -9.67
CA ASP A 215 8.33 19.67 -8.48
C ASP A 215 8.53 18.85 -7.19
N THR A 216 8.20 19.41 -6.02
CA THR A 216 8.25 18.73 -4.70
C THR A 216 7.22 19.29 -3.73
N VAL A 217 6.83 18.51 -2.71
CA VAL A 217 6.19 19.03 -1.48
C VAL A 217 7.07 20.07 -0.81
N ALA A 218 6.40 20.96 -0.08
CA ALA A 218 7.05 21.97 0.75
C ALA A 218 8.01 21.34 1.79
N ASN A 219 9.22 21.91 1.86
CA ASN A 219 10.32 21.51 2.76
C ASN A 219 10.95 20.12 2.50
N SER A 220 10.64 19.44 1.38
CA SER A 220 11.42 18.29 0.89
C SER A 220 12.41 18.75 -0.20
N PRO A 221 13.65 18.24 -0.26
CA PRO A 221 14.54 18.47 -1.40
C PRO A 221 14.12 17.69 -2.65
N GLY A 222 13.27 16.65 -2.50
CA GLY A 222 12.77 15.81 -3.59
C GLY A 222 13.90 15.26 -4.46
N ALA A 223 14.71 14.38 -3.88
CA ALA A 223 15.87 13.78 -4.54
C ALA A 223 15.53 12.44 -5.17
N SER A 224 14.89 11.53 -4.42
CA SER A 224 14.26 10.34 -5.03
C SER A 224 12.95 10.67 -5.74
N ASP A 225 12.43 11.87 -5.49
CA ASP A 225 11.00 12.17 -5.46
C ASP A 225 10.79 13.53 -6.18
N ASP A 226 10.82 13.60 -7.52
CA ASP A 226 11.24 12.59 -8.51
C ASP A 226 12.46 13.07 -9.35
N ALA A 227 13.31 13.92 -8.75
CA ALA A 227 14.50 14.46 -9.43
C ALA A 227 15.47 13.38 -9.95
N VAL A 228 15.45 12.17 -9.38
CA VAL A 228 16.23 11.02 -9.86
C VAL A 228 15.74 10.52 -11.21
N SER A 229 14.43 10.39 -11.44
CA SER A 229 13.92 9.85 -12.69
C SER A 229 13.99 10.88 -13.80
N CYS A 230 13.80 12.16 -13.50
CA CYS A 230 14.11 13.23 -14.46
C CYS A 230 15.61 13.30 -14.81
N ALA A 231 16.50 13.06 -13.85
CA ALA A 231 17.93 12.93 -14.10
C ALA A 231 18.29 11.71 -14.96
N VAL A 232 17.58 10.59 -14.79
CA VAL A 232 17.66 9.40 -15.66
C VAL A 232 17.11 9.70 -17.06
N MET A 233 15.94 10.36 -17.18
CA MET A 233 15.31 10.68 -18.46
C MET A 233 16.15 11.62 -19.33
N LEU A 234 16.89 12.58 -18.76
CA LEU A 234 17.88 13.38 -19.50
C LEU A 234 18.98 12.51 -20.13
N GLU A 235 19.49 11.52 -19.39
CA GLU A 235 20.51 10.59 -19.89
C GLU A 235 19.93 9.60 -20.91
N VAL A 236 18.70 9.12 -20.72
CA VAL A 236 17.99 8.28 -21.71
C VAL A 236 17.71 9.05 -23.00
N LEU A 237 17.33 10.33 -22.91
CA LEU A 237 17.17 11.23 -24.06
C LEU A 237 18.51 11.42 -24.80
N HIS A 238 19.62 11.69 -24.10
CA HIS A 238 20.97 11.73 -24.68
C HIS A 238 21.31 10.42 -25.41
N SER A 239 21.02 9.29 -24.77
CA SER A 239 21.33 7.95 -25.28
C SER A 239 20.53 7.58 -26.53
N LEU A 240 19.21 7.87 -26.56
CA LEU A 240 18.36 7.58 -27.72
C LEU A 240 18.61 8.54 -28.89
N ALA A 241 18.82 9.83 -28.62
CA ALA A 241 19.02 10.80 -29.69
C ALA A 241 20.33 10.59 -30.46
N ASN A 242 21.34 10.02 -29.80
CA ASN A 242 22.65 9.69 -30.35
C ASN A 242 22.73 8.29 -31.01
N LEU A 243 21.62 7.58 -31.17
CA LEU A 243 21.58 6.33 -31.93
C LEU A 243 21.89 6.60 -33.42
N SER A 244 22.75 5.76 -34.02
CA SER A 244 23.05 5.80 -35.46
C SER A 244 21.91 5.25 -36.33
N THR A 245 20.97 4.52 -35.73
CA THR A 245 19.77 3.98 -36.38
C THR A 245 18.56 4.88 -36.12
N PRO A 246 17.75 5.25 -37.13
CA PRO A 246 16.51 5.98 -36.89
C PRO A 246 15.53 5.15 -36.05
N LEU A 247 14.79 5.81 -35.15
CA LEU A 247 13.61 5.21 -34.51
C LEU A 247 12.47 5.00 -35.52
N ARG A 248 11.61 3.98 -35.32
CA ARG A 248 10.35 3.84 -36.10
C ARG A 248 9.26 4.79 -35.59
N HIS A 249 9.20 4.95 -34.27
CA HIS A 249 8.26 5.80 -33.56
C HIS A 249 8.99 6.87 -32.75
N GLY A 250 8.29 7.95 -32.40
CA GLY A 250 8.89 9.00 -31.57
C GLY A 250 8.76 8.73 -30.07
N VAL A 251 9.45 9.55 -29.27
CA VAL A 251 9.28 9.62 -27.81
C VAL A 251 8.94 11.06 -27.44
N VAL A 252 7.95 11.27 -26.58
CA VAL A 252 7.85 12.49 -25.77
C VAL A 252 8.44 12.18 -24.40
N PHE A 253 9.50 12.90 -24.02
CA PHE A 253 9.94 12.99 -22.65
C PHE A 253 9.20 14.18 -22.03
N LEU A 254 8.30 13.91 -21.08
CA LEU A 254 7.60 14.94 -20.32
C LEU A 254 8.25 15.06 -18.95
N PHE A 255 8.71 16.26 -18.65
CA PHE A 255 9.11 16.67 -17.31
C PHE A 255 7.91 17.44 -16.74
N ASN A 256 7.15 16.80 -15.85
CA ASN A 256 5.99 17.36 -15.15
C ASN A 256 6.47 18.31 -14.03
N GLY A 257 5.85 19.48 -13.88
CA GLY A 257 6.18 20.46 -12.84
C GLY A 257 5.04 20.74 -11.84
N ALA A 258 4.05 19.86 -11.74
CA ALA A 258 2.97 19.87 -10.74
C ALA A 258 2.35 18.47 -10.55
N GLU A 259 3.15 17.45 -10.18
CA GLU A 259 2.64 16.15 -9.69
C GLU A 259 2.15 16.29 -8.26
N GLU A 260 2.97 16.88 -7.37
CA GLU A 260 2.76 16.91 -5.91
C GLU A 260 1.54 17.76 -5.49
N ASN A 261 1.03 18.55 -6.42
CA ASN A 261 -0.27 19.21 -6.34
C ASN A 261 -1.44 18.30 -6.81
N ILE A 262 -1.24 16.99 -6.72
CA ILE A 262 -2.09 15.91 -7.23
C ILE A 262 -2.34 16.04 -8.74
N LEU A 263 -1.33 15.62 -9.50
CA LEU A 263 -1.39 15.21 -10.92
C LEU A 263 -1.85 16.30 -11.90
N GLN A 264 -1.50 17.57 -11.64
CA GLN A 264 -2.07 18.72 -12.37
C GLN A 264 -1.47 18.92 -13.76
N ALA A 265 -0.13 18.93 -13.89
CA ALA A 265 0.50 19.25 -15.17
C ALA A 265 0.46 18.07 -16.16
N SER A 266 0.45 16.81 -15.68
CA SER A 266 0.19 15.64 -16.51
C SER A 266 -1.23 15.65 -17.11
N HIS A 267 -2.24 16.08 -16.33
CA HIS A 267 -3.61 16.27 -16.82
C HIS A 267 -3.66 17.35 -17.89
N GLY A 268 -2.96 18.47 -17.65
CA GLY A 268 -2.77 19.52 -18.63
C GLY A 268 -2.03 19.08 -19.90
N PHE A 269 -1.08 18.15 -19.81
CA PHE A 269 -0.45 17.56 -21.00
C PHE A 269 -1.43 16.68 -21.76
N ILE A 270 -2.01 15.65 -21.12
CA ILE A 270 -2.75 14.61 -21.84
C ILE A 270 -4.05 15.13 -22.47
N THR A 271 -4.71 16.11 -21.82
CA THR A 271 -5.98 16.66 -22.33
C THR A 271 -5.81 17.80 -23.34
N GLN A 272 -4.67 18.52 -23.32
CA GLN A 272 -4.51 19.78 -24.07
C GLN A 272 -3.35 19.78 -25.08
N HIS A 273 -2.30 18.99 -24.87
CA HIS A 273 -1.08 19.09 -25.68
C HIS A 273 -1.27 18.51 -27.09
N PRO A 274 -0.86 19.20 -28.18
CA PRO A 274 -1.03 18.70 -29.54
C PRO A 274 -0.41 17.31 -29.80
N TRP A 275 0.70 16.96 -29.13
CA TRP A 275 1.36 15.66 -29.30
C TRP A 275 0.65 14.51 -28.57
N ALA A 276 -0.17 14.78 -27.55
CA ALA A 276 -0.86 13.76 -26.75
C ALA A 276 -1.70 12.80 -27.62
N LYS A 277 -2.33 13.32 -28.69
CA LYS A 277 -3.16 12.55 -29.64
C LYS A 277 -2.38 11.49 -30.44
N GLN A 278 -1.05 11.63 -30.52
CA GLN A 278 -0.15 10.68 -31.19
C GLN A 278 0.42 9.63 -30.22
N VAL A 279 0.27 9.81 -28.90
CA VAL A 279 0.75 8.85 -27.91
C VAL A 279 -0.03 7.53 -28.03
N ARG A 280 0.66 6.38 -27.89
CA ARG A 280 0.07 5.04 -28.00
C ARG A 280 0.34 4.11 -26.82
N ALA A 281 1.38 4.42 -26.05
CA ALA A 281 1.64 3.86 -24.72
C ALA A 281 2.49 4.84 -23.90
N PHE A 282 2.58 4.63 -22.59
CA PHE A 282 3.46 5.42 -21.71
C PHE A 282 4.27 4.58 -20.71
N ILE A 283 5.39 5.15 -20.26
CA ILE A 283 6.13 4.73 -19.07
C ILE A 283 6.10 5.90 -18.10
N ASN A 284 5.62 5.64 -16.88
CA ASN A 284 5.70 6.55 -15.76
C ASN A 284 6.83 6.08 -14.82
N LEU A 285 7.60 7.04 -14.32
CA LEU A 285 8.69 6.84 -13.37
C LEU A 285 8.32 7.58 -12.09
N GLU A 286 8.64 6.99 -10.93
CA GLU A 286 8.09 7.43 -9.66
C GLU A 286 8.90 7.00 -8.42
N ALA A 287 8.48 7.46 -7.23
CA ALA A 287 9.04 7.04 -5.96
C ALA A 287 8.01 6.96 -4.82
N ALA A 288 8.22 5.98 -3.93
CA ALA A 288 7.69 5.97 -2.57
C ALA A 288 8.82 5.83 -1.53
N GLY A 289 10.07 5.85 -2.00
CA GLY A 289 11.32 5.50 -1.33
C GLY A 289 12.54 5.84 -2.19
N VAL A 290 13.73 5.52 -1.68
CA VAL A 290 14.95 6.31 -1.91
C VAL A 290 15.89 5.76 -3.00
N GLY A 291 15.41 4.81 -3.79
CA GLY A 291 16.24 4.00 -4.68
C GLY A 291 16.02 2.51 -4.42
N GLY A 292 17.11 1.75 -4.43
CA GLY A 292 17.06 0.31 -4.41
C GLY A 292 16.78 -0.24 -5.82
N LYS A 293 15.82 -1.17 -5.93
CA LYS A 293 15.27 -1.62 -7.22
C LYS A 293 13.95 -0.94 -7.53
N GLU A 294 13.87 -0.28 -8.68
CA GLU A 294 12.63 0.24 -9.24
C GLU A 294 11.70 -0.93 -9.63
N VAL A 295 10.48 -0.97 -9.07
CA VAL A 295 9.54 -2.07 -9.27
C VAL A 295 8.43 -1.67 -10.23
N VAL A 296 8.18 -2.49 -11.27
CA VAL A 296 6.94 -2.40 -12.04
C VAL A 296 5.78 -2.81 -11.14
N PHE A 297 4.97 -1.83 -10.75
CA PHE A 297 3.86 -2.01 -9.82
C PHE A 297 2.50 -1.67 -10.42
N GLN A 298 2.41 -0.99 -11.57
CA GLN A 298 1.16 -0.90 -12.35
C GLN A 298 1.41 -1.16 -13.83
N THR A 299 0.45 -1.81 -14.49
CA THR A 299 0.48 -2.12 -15.93
C THR A 299 -0.92 -2.04 -16.53
N GLY A 300 -1.01 -1.73 -17.83
CA GLY A 300 -2.25 -1.75 -18.59
C GLY A 300 -2.94 -0.38 -18.69
N PRO A 301 -4.28 -0.32 -18.84
CA PRO A 301 -5.24 -1.42 -18.71
C PRO A 301 -5.18 -2.42 -19.87
N GLU A 302 -5.36 -3.71 -19.57
CA GLU A 302 -5.57 -4.82 -20.54
C GLU A 302 -4.54 -4.96 -21.69
N ASN A 303 -3.34 -4.39 -21.54
CA ASN A 303 -2.29 -4.36 -22.56
C ASN A 303 -1.10 -5.28 -22.19
N PRO A 304 -1.21 -6.61 -22.44
CA PRO A 304 -0.23 -7.60 -22.00
C PRO A 304 1.11 -7.52 -22.74
N TRP A 305 1.14 -6.88 -23.91
CA TRP A 305 2.35 -6.72 -24.72
C TRP A 305 3.36 -5.79 -24.04
N LEU A 306 2.93 -4.75 -23.32
CA LEU A 306 3.82 -3.88 -22.53
C LEU A 306 4.59 -4.66 -21.45
N VAL A 307 3.93 -5.61 -20.78
CA VAL A 307 4.56 -6.49 -19.79
C VAL A 307 5.58 -7.42 -20.45
N GLN A 308 5.26 -7.93 -21.64
CA GLN A 308 6.16 -8.80 -22.41
C GLN A 308 7.38 -8.02 -22.93
N ALA A 309 7.18 -6.80 -23.44
CA ALA A 309 8.23 -5.88 -23.84
C ALA A 309 9.17 -5.53 -22.69
N TYR A 310 8.63 -5.22 -21.49
CA TYR A 310 9.45 -5.02 -20.29
C TYR A 310 10.27 -6.26 -19.93
N VAL A 311 9.64 -7.44 -19.85
CA VAL A 311 10.32 -8.70 -19.48
C VAL A 311 11.35 -9.15 -20.53
N HIS A 312 11.18 -8.75 -21.79
CA HIS A 312 12.12 -9.06 -22.87
C HIS A 312 13.30 -8.07 -22.94
N ALA A 313 13.05 -6.77 -22.73
CA ALA A 313 14.02 -5.71 -22.99
C ALA A 313 14.73 -5.16 -21.75
N ALA A 314 14.12 -5.24 -20.55
CA ALA A 314 14.76 -4.76 -19.32
C ALA A 314 16.00 -5.60 -19.00
N LYS A 315 17.16 -4.94 -18.84
CA LYS A 315 18.45 -5.57 -18.50
C LYS A 315 18.45 -6.15 -17.07
N HIS A 316 17.64 -5.59 -16.19
CA HIS A 316 17.54 -5.91 -14.77
C HIS A 316 16.06 -5.91 -14.33
N PRO A 317 15.21 -6.80 -14.84
CA PRO A 317 13.75 -6.71 -14.65
C PRO A 317 13.36 -6.89 -13.17
N PHE A 318 12.34 -6.16 -12.72
CA PHE A 318 11.76 -6.27 -11.38
C PHE A 318 10.28 -5.85 -11.41
N ALA A 319 9.37 -6.79 -11.13
CA ALA A 319 7.94 -6.58 -11.34
C ALA A 319 7.09 -7.43 -10.38
N SER A 320 5.94 -6.92 -9.94
CA SER A 320 5.05 -7.66 -9.04
C SER A 320 3.56 -7.37 -9.27
N VAL A 321 2.84 -8.34 -9.83
CA VAL A 321 1.37 -8.27 -9.93
C VAL A 321 0.67 -8.28 -8.55
N VAL A 322 1.38 -8.73 -7.50
CA VAL A 322 0.90 -8.60 -6.11
C VAL A 322 0.97 -7.14 -5.66
N GLY A 323 2.04 -6.42 -6.03
CA GLY A 323 2.12 -4.97 -5.84
C GLY A 323 0.99 -4.25 -6.56
N GLN A 324 0.73 -4.63 -7.81
CA GLN A 324 -0.37 -4.08 -8.61
C GLN A 324 -1.74 -4.27 -7.97
N GLU A 325 -2.09 -5.49 -7.56
CA GLU A 325 -3.40 -5.76 -6.95
C GLU A 325 -3.56 -5.08 -5.58
N VAL A 326 -2.47 -4.88 -4.83
CA VAL A 326 -2.49 -4.12 -3.56
C VAL A 326 -2.66 -2.62 -3.80
N PHE A 327 -1.94 -2.03 -4.75
CA PHE A 327 -2.08 -0.60 -5.07
C PHE A 327 -3.47 -0.32 -5.65
N GLN A 328 -3.90 -1.10 -6.64
CA GLN A 328 -5.21 -0.98 -7.28
C GLN A 328 -6.40 -1.29 -6.35
N SER A 329 -6.18 -1.82 -5.15
CA SER A 329 -7.23 -1.98 -4.14
C SER A 329 -7.50 -0.70 -3.32
N GLY A 330 -6.71 0.36 -3.48
CA GLY A 330 -6.84 1.61 -2.72
C GLY A 330 -6.50 1.50 -1.21
N ILE A 331 -5.86 0.41 -0.78
CA ILE A 331 -5.41 0.25 0.62
C ILE A 331 -4.14 1.07 0.92
N ILE A 332 -3.38 1.38 -0.13
CA ILE A 332 -2.28 2.36 -0.10
C ILE A 332 -2.91 3.71 -0.48
N PRO A 333 -2.89 4.74 0.39
CA PRO A 333 -3.40 6.07 0.07
C PRO A 333 -2.36 6.87 -0.73
N SER A 334 -2.10 6.42 -1.95
CA SER A 334 -1.20 7.03 -2.94
C SER A 334 -1.85 6.95 -4.31
N ASP A 335 -1.49 7.87 -5.19
CA ASP A 335 -1.82 7.85 -6.61
C ASP A 335 -0.58 8.29 -7.39
N THR A 336 -0.62 8.25 -8.73
CA THR A 336 0.50 8.68 -9.60
C THR A 336 -0.03 9.20 -10.94
N ASP A 337 0.81 9.90 -11.71
CA ASP A 337 0.53 10.33 -13.08
C ASP A 337 0.02 9.21 -14.02
N PHE A 338 0.35 7.93 -13.74
CA PHE A 338 -0.24 6.77 -14.44
C PHE A 338 -1.77 6.82 -14.44
N ARG A 339 -2.39 7.25 -13.34
CA ARG A 339 -3.85 7.38 -13.24
C ARG A 339 -4.39 8.40 -14.22
N ILE A 340 -3.69 9.51 -14.45
CA ILE A 340 -4.14 10.54 -15.39
C ILE A 340 -4.09 10.04 -16.84
N TYR A 341 -2.99 9.40 -17.24
CA TYR A 341 -2.88 8.84 -18.59
C TYR A 341 -3.86 7.68 -18.84
N ARG A 342 -4.20 6.92 -17.77
CA ARG A 342 -5.26 5.91 -17.79
C ARG A 342 -6.67 6.52 -17.89
N ASP A 343 -7.07 7.35 -16.93
CA ASP A 343 -8.46 7.77 -16.73
C ASP A 343 -8.87 8.91 -17.70
N PHE A 344 -7.94 9.82 -18.03
CA PHE A 344 -8.21 10.98 -18.91
C PHE A 344 -7.58 10.82 -20.31
N GLY A 345 -6.48 10.06 -20.43
CA GLY A 345 -5.88 9.71 -21.72
C GLY A 345 -6.48 8.48 -22.39
N ASN A 346 -7.00 7.52 -21.62
CA ASN A 346 -7.33 6.16 -22.10
C ASN A 346 -6.15 5.48 -22.83
N ILE A 347 -4.92 5.76 -22.37
CA ILE A 347 -3.68 5.19 -22.92
C ILE A 347 -3.18 4.09 -21.98
N PRO A 348 -2.62 2.97 -22.49
CA PRO A 348 -1.99 1.96 -21.65
C PRO A 348 -0.55 2.33 -21.28
N GLY A 349 -0.09 1.88 -20.11
CA GLY A 349 1.29 2.12 -19.70
C GLY A 349 1.87 1.13 -18.71
N ILE A 350 3.05 1.50 -18.20
CA ILE A 350 3.80 0.83 -17.15
C ILE A 350 4.18 1.90 -16.11
N ASP A 351 4.04 1.59 -14.83
CA ASP A 351 4.45 2.45 -13.71
C ASP A 351 5.59 1.79 -12.92
N LEU A 352 6.67 2.54 -12.69
CA LEU A 352 7.89 2.06 -12.04
C LEU A 352 8.26 2.96 -10.86
N ALA A 353 8.22 2.42 -9.64
CA ALA A 353 8.56 3.19 -8.44
C ALA A 353 9.79 2.64 -7.70
N PHE A 354 10.64 3.53 -7.17
CA PHE A 354 11.58 3.18 -6.11
C PHE A 354 10.83 3.06 -4.76
N ILE A 355 10.99 1.95 -4.03
CA ILE A 355 10.20 1.67 -2.81
C ILE A 355 11.02 1.46 -1.53
N GLU A 356 12.34 1.30 -1.61
CA GLU A 356 13.17 0.99 -0.44
C GLU A 356 13.32 2.19 0.50
N ASN A 357 13.33 1.96 1.81
CA ASN A 357 13.55 2.99 2.83
C ASN A 357 12.59 4.20 2.77
N GLY A 358 11.32 3.99 2.38
CA GLY A 358 10.26 5.02 2.31
C GLY A 358 9.94 5.80 3.61
N PHE A 359 10.70 5.56 4.68
CA PHE A 359 10.68 6.32 5.92
C PHE A 359 11.02 7.80 5.74
N ILE A 360 11.81 8.16 4.71
CA ILE A 360 12.25 9.55 4.48
C ILE A 360 11.53 10.29 3.35
N TYR A 361 10.72 9.60 2.55
CA TYR A 361 9.84 10.16 1.53
C TYR A 361 8.98 11.32 2.08
N HIS A 362 8.82 12.40 1.32
CA HIS A 362 8.24 13.68 1.78
C HIS A 362 8.92 14.24 3.07
N THR A 363 10.27 14.24 3.16
CA THR A 363 10.99 14.87 4.28
C THR A 363 12.34 15.47 3.88
N LYS A 364 12.87 16.37 4.73
CA LYS A 364 14.24 16.93 4.66
C LYS A 364 15.40 15.93 4.50
N TYR A 365 15.14 14.63 4.72
CA TYR A 365 16.16 13.58 4.61
C TYR A 365 16.22 12.95 3.22
N ASP A 366 15.21 13.15 2.36
CA ASP A 366 15.29 12.77 0.95
C ASP A 366 16.30 13.68 0.24
N THR A 367 17.51 13.16 0.03
CA THR A 367 18.70 13.91 -0.34
C THR A 367 19.55 13.08 -1.31
N PRO A 368 20.25 13.69 -2.28
CA PRO A 368 20.86 12.95 -3.39
C PRO A 368 22.00 12.02 -2.96
N ASP A 369 22.63 12.23 -1.80
CA ASP A 369 23.60 11.30 -1.20
C ASP A 369 23.01 9.92 -0.86
N ARG A 370 21.68 9.83 -0.67
CA ARG A 370 21.00 8.57 -0.33
C ARG A 370 20.86 7.61 -1.49
N ILE A 371 20.81 8.13 -2.70
CA ILE A 371 20.51 7.36 -3.90
C ILE A 371 21.79 6.72 -4.41
N LEU A 372 21.85 5.39 -4.40
CA LEU A 372 22.99 4.64 -4.90
C LEU A 372 23.14 4.85 -6.42
N THR A 373 24.37 5.11 -6.89
CA THR A 373 24.66 5.24 -8.33
C THR A 373 24.28 3.96 -9.09
N ASP A 374 24.33 2.80 -8.44
CA ASP A 374 23.89 1.52 -8.99
C ASP A 374 22.37 1.46 -9.19
N SER A 375 21.54 2.13 -8.37
CA SER A 375 20.10 2.29 -8.63
C SER A 375 19.85 3.18 -9.84
N ILE A 376 20.61 4.27 -9.97
CA ILE A 376 20.53 5.17 -11.14
C ILE A 376 20.95 4.42 -12.42
N GLN A 377 22.02 3.62 -12.36
CA GLN A 377 22.44 2.76 -13.48
C GLN A 377 21.38 1.72 -13.79
N ARG A 378 20.84 1.01 -12.79
CA ARG A 378 19.83 -0.04 -12.96
C ARG A 378 18.59 0.48 -13.68
N ALA A 379 17.97 1.53 -13.13
CA ALA A 379 16.78 2.15 -13.71
C ALA A 379 17.06 2.68 -15.11
N GLY A 380 18.19 3.40 -15.31
CA GLY A 380 18.59 3.90 -16.62
C GLY A 380 18.82 2.83 -17.68
N ASP A 381 19.52 1.75 -17.34
CA ASP A 381 19.74 0.61 -18.24
C ASP A 381 18.41 -0.08 -18.61
N ASN A 382 17.45 -0.17 -17.68
CA ASN A 382 16.11 -0.68 -17.94
C ASN A 382 15.28 0.26 -18.83
N ILE A 383 15.12 1.51 -18.42
CA ILE A 383 14.25 2.50 -19.10
C ILE A 383 14.76 2.75 -20.51
N LEU A 384 16.09 2.88 -20.70
CA LEU A 384 16.69 2.99 -22.02
C LEU A 384 16.38 1.77 -22.90
N ALA A 385 16.60 0.55 -22.39
CA ALA A 385 16.41 -0.66 -23.18
C ALA A 385 14.93 -0.92 -23.52
N VAL A 386 14.02 -0.69 -22.58
CA VAL A 386 12.57 -0.86 -22.78
C VAL A 386 12.01 0.19 -23.74
N LEU A 387 12.36 1.48 -23.58
CA LEU A 387 11.95 2.51 -24.56
C LEU A 387 12.54 2.21 -25.95
N LYS A 388 13.84 1.88 -26.05
CA LYS A 388 14.52 1.52 -27.30
C LYS A 388 13.88 0.32 -28.01
N HIS A 389 13.34 -0.64 -27.25
CA HIS A 389 12.57 -1.75 -27.81
C HIS A 389 11.18 -1.29 -28.29
N LEU A 390 10.40 -0.61 -27.45
CA LEU A 390 9.03 -0.17 -27.75
C LEU A 390 8.95 0.76 -28.98
N VAL A 391 9.90 1.68 -29.17
CA VAL A 391 9.90 2.62 -30.31
C VAL A 391 10.45 2.03 -31.62
N MET A 392 10.93 0.79 -31.56
CA MET A 392 11.43 0.00 -32.70
C MET A 392 10.54 -1.22 -33.01
N SER A 393 9.55 -1.46 -32.14
CA SER A 393 8.51 -2.48 -32.20
C SER A 393 7.32 -1.95 -33.01
N ASP A 394 6.69 -2.82 -33.81
CA ASP A 394 5.53 -2.45 -34.62
C ASP A 394 4.22 -2.47 -33.77
N GLU A 395 4.23 -3.20 -32.65
CA GLU A 395 3.14 -3.30 -31.69
C GLU A 395 2.77 -1.96 -31.02
N LEU A 396 3.65 -0.95 -31.04
CA LEU A 396 3.35 0.40 -30.56
C LEU A 396 2.42 1.18 -31.51
N ALA A 397 2.43 0.91 -32.82
CA ALA A 397 1.51 1.55 -33.76
C ALA A 397 0.07 1.08 -33.54
N ASP A 398 -0.10 -0.25 -33.47
CA ASP A 398 -1.37 -0.96 -33.41
C ASP A 398 -1.72 -1.42 -31.98
N SER A 399 -1.32 -0.67 -30.95
CA SER A 399 -1.39 -1.09 -29.53
C SER A 399 -2.77 -1.53 -29.06
N SER A 400 -3.84 -1.04 -29.69
CA SER A 400 -5.22 -1.48 -29.46
C SER A 400 -5.52 -2.92 -29.89
N GLU A 401 -4.89 -3.45 -30.93
CA GLU A 401 -5.06 -4.85 -31.36
C GLU A 401 -4.42 -5.82 -30.36
N TYR A 402 -3.35 -5.39 -29.69
CA TYR A 402 -2.63 -6.20 -28.71
C TYR A 402 -3.31 -6.27 -27.33
N ARG A 403 -4.50 -5.66 -27.16
CA ARG A 403 -5.31 -5.63 -25.93
C ARG A 403 -5.94 -6.99 -25.57
N HIS A 404 -5.10 -7.95 -25.18
CA HIS A 404 -5.48 -9.34 -24.86
C HIS A 404 -5.73 -9.61 -23.37
N GLY A 405 -5.98 -8.56 -22.57
CA GLY A 405 -6.33 -8.68 -21.15
C GLY A 405 -5.14 -8.80 -20.20
N ASN A 406 -5.39 -9.22 -18.96
CA ASN A 406 -4.40 -9.15 -17.88
C ASN A 406 -3.27 -10.19 -18.01
N MET A 407 -2.11 -9.86 -17.42
CA MET A 407 -0.96 -10.75 -17.26
C MET A 407 -0.79 -11.14 -15.80
N VAL A 408 -0.40 -12.39 -15.55
CA VAL A 408 0.31 -12.73 -14.32
C VAL A 408 1.78 -12.41 -14.56
N PHE A 409 2.40 -11.62 -13.69
CA PHE A 409 3.82 -11.34 -13.73
C PHE A 409 4.43 -11.23 -12.33
N PHE A 410 5.62 -11.81 -12.13
CA PHE A 410 6.35 -11.74 -10.87
C PHE A 410 7.85 -11.97 -11.05
N ASP A 411 8.64 -11.20 -10.33
CA ASP A 411 10.07 -11.42 -10.16
C ASP A 411 10.38 -12.66 -9.30
N LEU A 412 11.49 -13.32 -9.62
CA LEU A 412 12.16 -14.31 -8.78
C LEU A 412 13.56 -13.79 -8.40
N LEU A 413 13.65 -13.12 -7.26
CA LEU A 413 14.89 -12.68 -6.61
C LEU A 413 15.76 -11.72 -7.45
N GLY A 414 15.16 -10.90 -8.31
CA GLY A 414 15.84 -9.96 -9.22
C GLY A 414 16.65 -10.65 -10.31
N VAL A 415 16.45 -11.95 -10.52
CA VAL A 415 17.20 -12.78 -11.49
C VAL A 415 16.38 -13.00 -12.77
N VAL A 416 15.06 -13.19 -12.64
CA VAL A 416 14.15 -13.42 -13.77
C VAL A 416 12.72 -13.04 -13.40
N VAL A 417 12.05 -12.27 -14.25
CA VAL A 417 10.60 -12.09 -14.17
C VAL A 417 9.90 -13.15 -14.99
N VAL A 418 8.99 -13.89 -14.36
CA VAL A 418 8.07 -14.81 -15.01
C VAL A 418 6.82 -14.02 -15.41
N ALA A 419 6.42 -14.07 -16.67
CA ALA A 419 5.18 -13.43 -17.14
C ALA A 419 4.40 -14.34 -18.11
N TYR A 420 3.07 -14.42 -17.94
CA TYR A 420 2.18 -15.14 -18.84
C TYR A 420 0.73 -14.60 -18.79
N PRO A 421 -0.07 -14.76 -19.86
CA PRO A 421 -1.46 -14.28 -19.89
C PRO A 421 -2.32 -14.89 -18.77
N ALA A 422 -3.20 -14.10 -18.17
CA ALA A 422 -4.05 -14.53 -17.05
C ALA A 422 -4.86 -15.81 -17.37
N ARG A 423 -5.34 -15.95 -18.62
CA ARG A 423 -6.01 -17.17 -19.12
C ARG A 423 -5.17 -18.45 -18.95
N VAL A 424 -3.85 -18.37 -19.11
CA VAL A 424 -2.92 -19.50 -18.89
C VAL A 424 -2.78 -19.76 -17.39
N GLY A 425 -2.69 -18.71 -16.57
CA GLY A 425 -2.73 -18.81 -15.11
C GLY A 425 -3.98 -19.52 -14.60
N THR A 426 -5.17 -19.12 -15.07
CA THR A 426 -6.44 -19.77 -14.74
C THR A 426 -6.44 -21.27 -15.05
N ILE A 427 -5.91 -21.68 -16.21
CA ILE A 427 -5.79 -23.09 -16.59
C ILE A 427 -4.82 -23.83 -15.65
N LEU A 428 -3.62 -23.28 -15.41
CA LEU A 428 -2.63 -23.88 -14.52
C LEU A 428 -3.16 -24.03 -13.08
N ASN A 429 -3.84 -23.00 -12.57
CA ASN A 429 -4.46 -22.98 -11.25
C ASN A 429 -5.51 -24.09 -11.11
N TYR A 430 -6.40 -24.25 -12.09
CA TYR A 430 -7.40 -25.32 -12.07
C TYR A 430 -6.80 -26.72 -12.27
N VAL A 431 -5.73 -26.88 -13.05
CA VAL A 431 -5.01 -28.17 -13.17
C VAL A 431 -4.34 -28.56 -11.85
N VAL A 432 -3.68 -27.61 -11.17
CA VAL A 432 -3.05 -27.83 -9.85
C VAL A 432 -4.10 -28.12 -8.76
N ALA A 433 -5.23 -27.43 -8.79
CA ALA A 433 -6.35 -27.73 -7.90
C ALA A 433 -6.96 -29.12 -8.17
N ALA A 434 -7.22 -29.48 -9.44
CA ALA A 434 -7.75 -30.78 -9.82
C ALA A 434 -6.80 -31.94 -9.44
N ALA A 435 -5.49 -31.77 -9.64
CA ALA A 435 -4.48 -32.73 -9.19
C ALA A 435 -4.49 -32.91 -7.66
N THR A 436 -4.71 -31.82 -6.91
CA THR A 436 -4.85 -31.84 -5.45
C THR A 436 -6.11 -32.58 -5.00
N PHE A 437 -7.27 -32.25 -5.58
CA PHE A 437 -8.51 -32.98 -5.29
C PHE A 437 -8.43 -34.45 -5.67
N PHE A 438 -7.77 -34.81 -6.78
CA PHE A 438 -7.52 -36.20 -7.16
C PHE A 438 -6.59 -36.93 -6.17
N TYR A 439 -5.51 -36.29 -5.70
CA TYR A 439 -4.64 -36.83 -4.66
C TYR A 439 -5.41 -37.10 -3.36
N LEU A 440 -6.23 -36.14 -2.90
CA LEU A 440 -7.05 -36.27 -1.70
C LEU A 440 -8.15 -37.33 -1.86
N ALA A 441 -8.83 -37.40 -3.00
CA ALA A 441 -9.82 -38.43 -3.31
C ALA A 441 -9.18 -39.83 -3.34
N LYS A 442 -8.02 -40.00 -3.99
CA LYS A 442 -7.24 -41.25 -3.99
C LYS A 442 -6.71 -41.64 -2.60
N LYS A 443 -6.68 -40.71 -1.64
CA LYS A 443 -6.40 -40.98 -0.21
C LYS A 443 -7.69 -41.39 0.52
N ALA A 444 -8.82 -40.75 0.22
CA ALA A 444 -10.13 -41.10 0.76
C ALA A 444 -10.63 -42.49 0.32
N SER A 445 -10.49 -42.86 -0.95
CA SER A 445 -10.99 -44.13 -1.53
C SER A 445 -10.16 -45.38 -1.18
N ARG A 446 -9.26 -45.33 -0.19
CA ARG A 446 -8.46 -46.49 0.24
C ARG A 446 -9.31 -47.43 1.12
N PRO A 447 -9.16 -48.76 1.05
CA PRO A 447 -10.00 -49.71 1.80
C PRO A 447 -10.10 -49.45 3.32
N GLY A 448 -9.01 -49.02 3.95
CA GLY A 448 -8.97 -48.66 5.38
C GLY A 448 -9.76 -47.40 5.77
N ASN A 449 -10.19 -46.60 4.80
CA ASN A 449 -10.92 -45.34 4.98
C ASN A 449 -12.43 -45.45 4.69
N SER A 450 -12.92 -46.70 4.50
CA SER A 450 -14.34 -47.04 4.32
C SER A 450 -15.25 -46.33 5.33
N GLY A 451 -16.43 -45.89 4.88
CA GLY A 451 -17.36 -45.09 5.70
C GLY A 451 -16.94 -43.62 5.87
N GLY A 452 -16.10 -43.07 4.99
CA GLY A 452 -15.76 -41.64 4.96
C GLY A 452 -14.82 -41.16 6.07
N ARG A 453 -14.19 -42.09 6.81
CA ARG A 453 -13.39 -41.82 8.01
C ARG A 453 -12.35 -40.71 7.81
N TYR A 454 -11.54 -40.82 6.77
CA TYR A 454 -10.50 -39.85 6.43
C TYR A 454 -11.07 -38.46 6.12
N VAL A 455 -12.23 -38.37 5.47
CA VAL A 455 -12.87 -37.07 5.15
C VAL A 455 -13.32 -36.37 6.44
N ARG A 456 -13.88 -37.13 7.39
CA ARG A 456 -14.23 -36.60 8.72
C ARG A 456 -13.00 -36.15 9.51
N GLU A 457 -11.94 -36.96 9.53
CA GLU A 457 -10.69 -36.62 10.22
C GLU A 457 -10.01 -35.38 9.61
N LEU A 458 -10.02 -35.25 8.28
CA LEU A 458 -9.54 -34.09 7.55
C LEU A 458 -10.38 -32.84 7.85
N ALA A 459 -11.72 -32.94 7.85
CA ALA A 459 -12.61 -31.83 8.21
C ALA A 459 -12.38 -31.35 9.66
N CYS A 460 -12.23 -32.27 10.62
CA CYS A 460 -11.89 -31.93 12.00
C CYS A 460 -10.50 -31.28 12.11
N ALA A 461 -9.50 -31.73 11.35
CA ALA A 461 -8.15 -31.17 11.34
C ALA A 461 -8.09 -29.78 10.66
N VAL A 462 -8.86 -29.56 9.59
CA VAL A 462 -9.11 -28.24 8.99
C VAL A 462 -9.75 -27.31 10.03
N GLY A 463 -10.83 -27.73 10.68
CA GLY A 463 -11.52 -26.95 11.72
C GLY A 463 -10.59 -26.56 12.88
N MET A 464 -9.78 -27.49 13.38
CA MET A 464 -8.77 -27.19 14.40
C MET A 464 -7.67 -26.23 13.92
N THR A 465 -7.27 -26.30 12.64
CA THR A 465 -6.24 -25.41 12.07
C THR A 465 -6.77 -23.99 11.87
N VAL A 466 -7.97 -23.84 11.31
CA VAL A 466 -8.65 -22.54 11.17
C VAL A 466 -8.93 -21.92 12.55
N LEU A 467 -9.41 -22.72 13.52
CA LEU A 467 -9.58 -22.26 14.90
C LEU A 467 -8.23 -21.85 15.54
N SER A 468 -7.15 -22.59 15.27
CA SER A 468 -5.81 -22.23 15.72
C SER A 468 -5.38 -20.88 15.17
N TRP A 469 -5.62 -20.60 13.89
CA TRP A 469 -5.33 -19.30 13.27
C TRP A 469 -6.15 -18.17 13.88
N LEU A 470 -7.46 -18.35 14.07
CA LEU A 470 -8.35 -17.35 14.67
C LEU A 470 -7.98 -17.03 16.13
N VAL A 471 -7.72 -18.06 16.95
CA VAL A 471 -7.28 -17.90 18.36
C VAL A 471 -5.88 -17.28 18.44
N THR A 472 -5.01 -17.55 17.46
CA THR A 472 -3.68 -16.95 17.36
C THR A 472 -3.77 -15.47 17.03
N LEU A 473 -4.54 -15.08 16.01
CA LEU A 473 -4.77 -13.68 15.66
C LEU A 473 -5.41 -12.92 16.81
N LEU A 474 -6.45 -13.44 17.45
CA LEU A 474 -7.06 -12.81 18.62
C LEU A 474 -6.06 -12.67 19.79
N SER A 475 -5.23 -13.69 20.04
CA SER A 475 -4.19 -13.62 21.07
C SER A 475 -3.17 -12.51 20.79
N VAL A 476 -2.76 -12.34 19.54
CA VAL A 476 -1.78 -11.33 19.13
C VAL A 476 -2.39 -9.93 19.10
N LEU A 477 -3.66 -9.79 18.69
CA LEU A 477 -4.39 -8.52 18.77
C LEU A 477 -4.61 -8.05 20.23
N ILE A 478 -4.74 -8.98 21.18
CA ILE A 478 -4.72 -8.64 22.61
C ILE A 478 -3.34 -8.09 23.03
N VAL A 479 -2.22 -8.62 22.51
CA VAL A 479 -0.89 -8.04 22.75
C VAL A 479 -0.77 -6.64 22.11
N ALA A 480 -1.24 -6.44 20.89
CA ALA A 480 -1.26 -5.14 20.21
C ALA A 480 -2.10 -4.09 20.96
N LEU A 481 -3.23 -4.50 21.53
CA LEU A 481 -4.04 -3.67 22.43
C LEU A 481 -3.27 -3.33 23.72
N LEU A 482 -2.56 -4.28 24.33
CA LEU A 482 -1.73 -4.02 25.51
C LEU A 482 -0.57 -3.05 25.21
N VAL A 483 0.12 -3.19 24.08
CA VAL A 483 1.14 -2.23 23.61
C VAL A 483 0.54 -0.82 23.49
N THR A 484 -0.67 -0.72 22.92
CA THR A 484 -1.39 0.55 22.77
C THR A 484 -1.80 1.16 24.11
N LEU A 485 -2.35 0.36 25.03
CA LEU A 485 -2.77 0.79 26.37
C LEU A 485 -1.58 1.18 27.28
N LEU A 486 -0.39 0.62 27.03
CA LEU A 486 0.86 1.02 27.70
C LEU A 486 1.47 2.31 27.11
N GLY A 487 0.85 2.92 26.09
CA GLY A 487 1.39 4.10 25.41
C GLY A 487 2.68 3.80 24.63
N ARG A 488 2.85 2.56 24.15
CA ARG A 488 4.05 2.07 23.43
C ARG A 488 3.81 1.81 21.94
N SER A 489 2.75 2.38 21.36
CA SER A 489 2.52 2.32 19.91
C SER A 489 3.72 2.86 19.11
N MET A 490 3.91 2.31 17.91
CA MET A 490 5.01 2.59 16.98
C MET A 490 6.41 2.17 17.46
N PHE A 491 6.57 1.42 18.57
CA PHE A 491 7.89 1.01 19.11
C PHE A 491 8.82 0.34 18.08
N TRP A 492 8.25 -0.28 17.06
CA TRP A 492 8.91 -0.98 15.97
C TRP A 492 9.27 -0.11 14.75
N TYR A 493 8.88 1.17 14.69
CA TYR A 493 9.10 2.03 13.52
C TYR A 493 10.59 2.21 13.19
N ASN A 494 11.43 2.33 14.22
CA ASN A 494 12.89 2.25 14.13
C ASN A 494 13.45 0.83 14.45
N HIS A 495 12.62 -0.07 14.97
CA HIS A 495 13.03 -1.37 15.52
C HIS A 495 12.18 -2.53 14.97
N PHE A 496 12.07 -2.65 13.64
CA PHE A 496 11.15 -3.58 12.97
C PHE A 496 11.21 -5.01 13.54
N TYR A 497 12.40 -5.58 13.69
CA TYR A 497 12.59 -6.94 14.21
C TYR A 497 12.11 -7.14 15.67
N ALA A 498 11.92 -6.08 16.46
CA ALA A 498 11.29 -6.20 17.78
C ALA A 498 9.80 -6.57 17.66
N SER A 499 9.08 -6.09 16.63
CA SER A 499 7.72 -6.55 16.33
C SER A 499 7.68 -8.01 15.90
N VAL A 500 8.64 -8.45 15.08
CA VAL A 500 8.78 -9.84 14.62
C VAL A 500 9.06 -10.77 15.81
N CYS A 501 9.93 -10.35 16.74
CA CYS A 501 10.21 -11.10 17.96
C CYS A 501 9.04 -11.08 18.97
N LEU A 502 8.26 -10.00 19.04
CA LEU A 502 7.09 -9.94 19.93
C LEU A 502 5.89 -10.71 19.35
N TYR A 503 5.35 -10.23 18.23
CA TYR A 503 4.14 -10.76 17.61
C TYR A 503 4.39 -12.10 16.93
N GLY A 504 5.54 -12.30 16.28
CA GLY A 504 5.89 -13.58 15.63
C GLY A 504 6.16 -14.70 16.64
N ALA A 505 6.80 -14.42 17.79
CA ALA A 505 6.98 -15.42 18.84
C ALA A 505 5.65 -15.72 19.56
N ALA A 506 4.80 -14.72 19.80
CA ALA A 506 3.44 -14.92 20.31
C ALA A 506 2.60 -15.78 19.36
N ALA A 507 2.63 -15.48 18.06
CA ALA A 507 1.90 -16.21 17.03
C ALA A 507 2.37 -17.66 16.92
N THR A 508 3.67 -17.86 16.71
CA THR A 508 4.30 -19.19 16.61
C THR A 508 4.08 -20.00 17.90
N GLY A 509 4.24 -19.37 19.07
CA GLY A 509 4.04 -20.00 20.36
C GLY A 509 2.60 -20.47 20.58
N LYS A 510 1.60 -19.65 20.21
CA LYS A 510 0.18 -20.04 20.28
C LYS A 510 -0.16 -21.16 19.31
N MET A 511 0.30 -21.12 18.06
CA MET A 511 0.08 -22.21 17.11
C MET A 511 0.73 -23.52 17.58
N VAL A 512 1.99 -23.49 18.00
CA VAL A 512 2.68 -24.68 18.54
C VAL A 512 1.96 -25.21 19.78
N LEU A 513 1.46 -24.35 20.67
CA LEU A 513 0.70 -24.75 21.86
C LEU A 513 -0.62 -25.43 21.48
N ILE A 514 -1.44 -24.83 20.61
CA ILE A 514 -2.74 -25.35 20.21
C ILE A 514 -2.60 -26.71 19.51
N HIS A 515 -1.69 -26.83 18.54
CA HIS A 515 -1.43 -28.10 17.86
C HIS A 515 -0.81 -29.16 18.79
N THR A 516 -0.01 -28.76 19.79
CA THR A 516 0.48 -29.67 20.86
C THR A 516 -0.66 -30.18 21.74
N LEU A 517 -1.59 -29.31 22.14
CA LEU A 517 -2.76 -29.70 22.95
C LEU A 517 -3.68 -30.62 22.16
N ALA A 518 -4.02 -30.28 20.91
CA ALA A 518 -4.81 -31.16 20.03
C ALA A 518 -4.15 -32.53 19.83
N LYS A 519 -2.83 -32.56 19.59
CA LYS A 519 -2.04 -33.79 19.48
C LYS A 519 -2.12 -34.66 20.74
N ASN A 520 -2.03 -34.08 21.93
CA ASN A 520 -2.00 -34.83 23.18
C ASN A 520 -3.40 -35.26 23.65
N LEU A 521 -4.40 -34.38 23.53
CA LEU A 521 -5.74 -34.58 24.08
C LEU A 521 -6.69 -35.28 23.09
N TYR A 522 -6.72 -34.85 21.82
CA TYR A 522 -7.68 -35.36 20.84
C TYR A 522 -7.15 -36.57 20.05
N TYR A 523 -5.88 -36.53 19.65
CA TYR A 523 -5.29 -37.57 18.78
C TYR A 523 -4.55 -38.70 19.52
N GLY A 524 -4.62 -38.76 20.86
CA GLY A 524 -3.73 -39.54 21.74
C GLY A 524 -3.24 -40.90 21.20
N GLY A 525 -4.15 -41.77 20.73
CA GLY A 525 -3.86 -43.13 20.26
C GLY A 525 -3.41 -43.30 18.79
N VAL A 526 -3.45 -42.26 17.94
CA VAL A 526 -3.13 -42.37 16.49
C VAL A 526 -1.61 -42.34 16.25
N ARG A 527 -1.07 -43.01 15.23
CA ARG A 527 0.40 -42.99 14.98
C ARG A 527 0.87 -41.60 14.53
N LEU A 528 2.02 -41.15 15.02
CA LEU A 528 2.56 -39.80 14.74
C LEU A 528 2.69 -39.52 13.23
N VAL A 529 3.15 -40.51 12.46
CA VAL A 529 3.30 -40.44 11.00
C VAL A 529 1.96 -40.19 10.30
N GLU A 530 0.88 -40.86 10.74
CA GLU A 530 -0.47 -40.71 10.18
C GLU A 530 -1.08 -39.33 10.51
N ARG A 531 -0.79 -38.78 11.70
CA ARG A 531 -1.15 -37.40 12.06
C ARG A 531 -0.39 -36.38 11.21
N ALA A 532 0.92 -36.59 11.01
CA ALA A 532 1.76 -35.70 10.21
C ALA A 532 1.37 -35.72 8.71
N GLU A 533 0.98 -36.89 8.18
CA GLU A 533 0.31 -37.02 6.88
C GLU A 533 -0.95 -36.15 6.80
N LEU A 534 -1.83 -36.23 7.81
CA LEU A 534 -3.09 -35.50 7.84
C LEU A 534 -2.89 -33.98 7.84
N TYR A 535 -1.99 -33.44 8.68
CA TYR A 535 -1.76 -31.98 8.74
C TYR A 535 -0.97 -31.43 7.54
N PHE A 536 -0.27 -32.29 6.79
CA PHE A 536 0.18 -31.93 5.44
C PHE A 536 -1.01 -31.78 4.48
N ASP A 537 -1.94 -32.75 4.47
CA ASP A 537 -3.14 -32.69 3.61
C ASP A 537 -4.03 -31.49 3.93
N VAL A 538 -4.17 -31.13 5.21
CA VAL A 538 -4.88 -29.91 5.66
C VAL A 538 -4.27 -28.65 5.07
N SER A 539 -2.94 -28.50 5.14
CA SER A 539 -2.24 -27.32 4.64
C SER A 539 -2.36 -27.22 3.12
N LEU A 540 -2.21 -28.35 2.42
CA LEU A 540 -2.41 -28.45 0.98
C LEU A 540 -3.85 -28.10 0.57
N LEU A 541 -4.86 -28.59 1.31
CA LEU A 541 -6.27 -28.29 1.05
C LEU A 541 -6.59 -26.80 1.30
N LEU A 542 -6.09 -26.20 2.38
CA LEU A 542 -6.32 -24.79 2.69
C LEU A 542 -5.71 -23.87 1.61
N TRP A 543 -4.46 -24.11 1.21
CA TRP A 543 -3.86 -23.39 0.08
C TRP A 543 -4.59 -23.64 -1.25
N CYS A 544 -5.11 -24.85 -1.48
CA CYS A 544 -5.93 -25.17 -2.67
C CYS A 544 -7.29 -24.45 -2.66
N CYS A 545 -7.91 -24.25 -1.49
CA CYS A 545 -9.11 -23.42 -1.37
C CYS A 545 -8.80 -21.95 -1.69
N SER A 546 -7.72 -21.39 -1.15
CA SER A 546 -7.26 -20.04 -1.51
C SER A 546 -6.97 -19.89 -3.00
N LEU A 547 -6.31 -20.88 -3.61
CA LEU A 547 -6.05 -20.94 -5.06
C LEU A 547 -7.34 -20.84 -5.88
N VAL A 548 -8.34 -21.66 -5.55
CA VAL A 548 -9.63 -21.64 -6.26
C VAL A 548 -10.37 -20.32 -6.05
N LEU A 549 -10.38 -19.77 -4.83
CA LEU A 549 -11.07 -18.52 -4.51
C LEU A 549 -10.47 -17.31 -5.25
N LEU A 550 -9.14 -17.12 -5.21
CA LEU A 550 -8.49 -16.01 -5.92
C LEU A 550 -8.64 -16.16 -7.45
N THR A 551 -8.57 -17.40 -7.98
CA THR A 551 -8.81 -17.68 -9.40
C THR A 551 -10.25 -17.35 -9.82
N GLN A 552 -11.25 -17.66 -8.98
CA GLN A 552 -12.66 -17.30 -9.22
C GLN A 552 -12.92 -15.80 -9.13
N GLN A 553 -12.10 -15.05 -8.39
CA GLN A 553 -12.14 -13.59 -8.33
C GLN A 553 -11.40 -12.91 -9.51
N GLY A 554 -10.76 -13.69 -10.39
CA GLY A 554 -9.99 -13.17 -11.52
C GLY A 554 -8.62 -12.59 -11.14
N LEU A 555 -8.19 -12.77 -9.88
CA LEU A 555 -6.95 -12.22 -9.36
C LEU A 555 -5.74 -12.99 -9.90
N CYS A 556 -4.82 -12.26 -10.51
CA CYS A 556 -3.57 -12.77 -11.06
C CYS A 556 -2.61 -13.21 -9.95
N SER A 557 -2.67 -12.60 -8.75
CA SER A 557 -1.95 -13.06 -7.55
C SER A 557 -2.26 -14.51 -7.13
N ALA A 558 -3.29 -15.15 -7.69
CA ALA A 558 -3.58 -16.58 -7.51
C ALA A 558 -2.40 -17.52 -7.88
N TYR A 559 -1.36 -17.03 -8.58
CA TYR A 559 -0.12 -17.78 -8.75
C TYR A 559 0.60 -18.08 -7.42
N VAL A 560 0.46 -17.22 -6.39
CA VAL A 560 1.11 -17.40 -5.09
C VAL A 560 0.59 -18.66 -4.36
N PRO A 561 -0.72 -18.84 -4.15
CA PRO A 561 -1.23 -20.11 -3.63
C PRO A 561 -1.02 -21.27 -4.62
N MET A 562 -0.92 -21.04 -5.94
CA MET A 562 -0.57 -22.10 -6.91
C MET A 562 0.83 -22.68 -6.61
N LEU A 563 1.84 -21.83 -6.40
CA LEU A 563 3.19 -22.26 -6.01
C LEU A 563 3.17 -23.00 -4.67
N MET A 564 2.39 -22.52 -3.68
CA MET A 564 2.18 -23.17 -2.38
C MET A 564 1.35 -24.47 -2.43
N VAL A 565 0.78 -24.85 -3.58
CA VAL A 565 0.12 -26.16 -3.77
C VAL A 565 0.99 -27.08 -4.63
N ALA A 566 1.46 -26.59 -5.77
CA ALA A 566 2.18 -27.39 -6.77
C ALA A 566 3.50 -27.96 -6.24
N PHE A 567 4.36 -27.12 -5.65
CA PHE A 567 5.68 -27.55 -5.15
C PHE A 567 5.57 -28.51 -3.95
N PRO A 568 4.77 -28.22 -2.90
CA PRO A 568 4.57 -29.17 -1.80
C PRO A 568 3.93 -30.49 -2.25
N LEU A 569 2.98 -30.48 -3.19
CA LEU A 569 2.39 -31.71 -3.75
C LEU A 569 3.41 -32.53 -4.54
N ALA A 570 4.23 -31.91 -5.39
CA ALA A 570 5.30 -32.58 -6.14
C ALA A 570 6.32 -33.20 -5.18
N ALA A 571 6.82 -32.44 -4.20
CA ALA A 571 7.70 -32.93 -3.15
C ALA A 571 7.08 -34.09 -2.36
N LYS A 572 5.77 -34.02 -2.05
CA LYS A 572 5.05 -35.09 -1.36
C LYS A 572 5.00 -36.39 -2.17
N ILE A 573 4.70 -36.29 -3.47
CA ILE A 573 4.63 -37.46 -4.36
C ILE A 573 6.00 -38.13 -4.47
N LEU A 574 7.06 -37.36 -4.71
CA LEU A 574 8.44 -37.86 -4.80
C LEU A 574 8.93 -38.52 -3.50
N LEU A 575 8.65 -37.91 -2.34
CA LEU A 575 9.13 -38.39 -1.05
C LEU A 575 8.24 -39.45 -0.38
N THR A 576 7.08 -39.78 -0.98
CA THR A 576 6.13 -40.76 -0.44
C THR A 576 6.76 -42.15 -0.21
N SER A 577 7.74 -42.56 -1.02
CA SER A 577 8.42 -43.85 -0.83
C SER A 577 9.41 -43.82 0.33
N GLU A 578 10.37 -42.89 0.32
CA GLU A 578 11.37 -42.73 1.38
C GLU A 578 10.71 -42.54 2.75
N PHE A 579 9.64 -41.73 2.83
CA PHE A 579 8.91 -41.49 4.08
C PHE A 579 8.18 -42.74 4.61
N LYS A 580 7.62 -43.59 3.74
CA LYS A 580 6.99 -44.86 4.14
C LYS A 580 8.00 -45.87 4.65
N HIS A 581 9.17 -45.95 4.02
CA HIS A 581 10.20 -46.95 4.37
C HIS A 581 11.12 -46.52 5.51
N ARG A 582 11.35 -45.21 5.70
CA ARG A 582 12.35 -44.66 6.65
C ARG A 582 11.81 -43.57 7.59
N GLY A 583 10.54 -43.19 7.46
CA GLY A 583 9.90 -42.20 8.34
C GLY A 583 10.56 -40.83 8.31
N ALA A 584 10.45 -40.10 9.43
CA ALA A 584 11.02 -38.78 9.64
C ALA A 584 12.54 -38.82 9.90
N SER A 585 13.29 -39.45 8.99
CA SER A 585 14.76 -39.39 8.96
C SER A 585 15.25 -37.98 8.65
N GLY A 586 16.47 -37.62 9.09
CA GLY A 586 17.07 -36.31 8.76
C GLY A 586 17.15 -36.05 7.25
N LYS A 587 17.43 -37.10 6.46
CA LYS A 587 17.39 -37.04 4.98
C LYS A 587 16.00 -36.67 4.45
N TYR A 588 14.92 -37.25 5.01
CA TYR A 588 13.55 -36.86 4.65
C TYR A 588 13.29 -35.39 4.99
N CYS A 589 13.69 -34.92 6.18
CA CYS A 589 13.51 -33.53 6.58
C CYS A 589 14.22 -32.55 5.63
N VAL A 590 15.47 -32.82 5.24
CA VAL A 590 16.21 -32.00 4.28
C VAL A 590 15.54 -32.01 2.90
N LEU A 591 15.21 -33.18 2.36
CA LEU A 591 14.57 -33.27 1.04
C LEU A 591 13.17 -32.63 1.01
N TYR A 592 12.40 -32.73 2.11
CA TYR A 592 11.10 -32.09 2.25
C TYR A 592 11.24 -30.55 2.24
N LEU A 593 12.18 -30.01 3.03
CA LEU A 593 12.46 -28.57 3.06
C LEU A 593 12.99 -28.05 1.71
N LEU A 594 13.87 -28.80 1.03
CA LEU A 594 14.30 -28.47 -0.34
C LEU A 594 13.12 -28.41 -1.32
N GLY A 595 12.15 -29.32 -1.19
CA GLY A 595 10.90 -29.29 -1.97
C GLY A 595 9.98 -28.11 -1.66
N LEU A 596 10.18 -27.43 -0.52
CA LEU A 596 9.49 -26.19 -0.16
C LEU A 596 10.28 -24.92 -0.52
N ALA A 597 11.56 -25.02 -0.93
CA ALA A 597 12.47 -23.88 -1.00
C ALA A 597 12.00 -22.76 -1.95
N LEU A 598 11.58 -23.10 -3.17
CA LEU A 598 11.14 -22.12 -4.17
C LEU A 598 9.87 -21.33 -3.76
N PRO A 599 8.74 -21.95 -3.39
CA PRO A 599 7.57 -21.19 -2.94
C PRO A 599 7.86 -20.41 -1.66
N TYR A 600 8.68 -20.92 -0.74
CA TYR A 600 9.01 -20.21 0.50
C TYR A 600 9.93 -19.00 0.30
N VAL A 601 10.94 -19.08 -0.58
CA VAL A 601 11.82 -17.93 -0.82
C VAL A 601 11.09 -16.81 -1.54
N HIS A 602 10.22 -17.17 -2.50
CA HIS A 602 9.32 -16.21 -3.16
C HIS A 602 8.35 -15.55 -2.16
N PHE A 603 7.76 -16.34 -1.26
CA PHE A 603 6.83 -15.83 -0.26
C PHE A 603 7.53 -14.97 0.80
N LEU A 604 8.77 -15.28 1.18
CA LEU A 604 9.60 -14.44 2.06
C LEU A 604 9.97 -13.11 1.38
N PHE A 605 10.26 -13.12 0.08
CA PHE A 605 10.47 -11.90 -0.70
C PHE A 605 9.20 -11.04 -0.77
N LEU A 606 8.03 -11.62 -1.06
CA LEU A 606 6.76 -10.90 -1.02
C LEU A 606 6.44 -10.34 0.38
N ILE A 607 6.74 -11.08 1.45
CA ILE A 607 6.62 -10.60 2.84
C ILE A 607 7.52 -9.38 3.08
N TRP A 608 8.76 -9.38 2.57
CA TRP A 608 9.63 -8.21 2.68
C TRP A 608 9.02 -7.00 1.97
N VAL A 609 8.59 -7.12 0.71
CA VAL A 609 7.96 -6.01 -0.04
C VAL A 609 6.78 -5.41 0.73
N VAL A 610 5.92 -6.26 1.32
CA VAL A 610 4.79 -5.80 2.14
C VAL A 610 5.27 -5.02 3.37
N PHE A 611 6.31 -5.48 4.09
CA PHE A 611 6.80 -4.73 5.26
C PHE A 611 7.60 -3.48 4.90
N GLU A 612 8.35 -3.47 3.80
CA GLU A 612 9.09 -2.30 3.32
C GLU A 612 8.13 -1.16 2.94
N ILE A 613 6.95 -1.48 2.39
CA ILE A 613 5.91 -0.51 2.04
C ILE A 613 5.07 -0.10 3.27
N PHE A 614 4.52 -1.06 4.03
CA PHE A 614 3.57 -0.73 5.11
C PHE A 614 4.23 -0.15 6.38
N THR A 615 5.49 -0.50 6.68
CA THR A 615 6.15 -0.01 7.91
C THR A 615 6.39 1.51 7.87
N PRO A 616 6.88 2.11 6.76
CA PRO A 616 6.91 3.56 6.59
C PRO A 616 5.53 4.22 6.54
N ILE A 617 4.57 3.64 5.81
CA ILE A 617 3.23 4.22 5.61
C ILE A 617 2.50 4.44 6.93
N LEU A 618 2.63 3.53 7.89
CA LEU A 618 2.04 3.69 9.22
C LEU A 618 2.62 4.87 10.03
N GLY A 619 3.80 5.39 9.67
CA GLY A 619 4.37 6.65 10.17
C GLY A 619 3.96 7.90 9.37
N ARG A 620 3.00 7.76 8.45
CA ARG A 620 2.30 8.86 7.75
C ARG A 620 0.78 8.62 7.59
N SER A 621 0.19 7.68 8.35
CA SER A 621 -1.23 7.26 8.25
C SER A 621 -2.21 8.07 9.12
N GLY A 622 -1.78 9.18 9.69
CA GLY A 622 -2.63 10.02 10.56
C GLY A 622 -2.81 9.48 11.98
N THR A 623 -3.77 10.06 12.70
CA THR A 623 -3.97 9.87 14.14
C THR A 623 -4.96 8.76 14.51
N GLU A 624 -5.69 8.24 13.51
CA GLU A 624 -6.88 7.40 13.70
C GLU A 624 -6.64 5.92 13.40
N ILE A 625 -5.78 5.59 12.42
CA ILE A 625 -5.50 4.20 12.00
C ILE A 625 -4.60 3.54 13.06
N PRO A 626 -5.03 2.48 13.77
CA PRO A 626 -4.26 1.88 14.86
C PRO A 626 -3.11 1.00 14.32
N PRO A 627 -1.84 1.44 14.40
CA PRO A 627 -0.76 0.84 13.63
C PRO A 627 -0.32 -0.50 14.21
N GLU A 628 -0.48 -0.70 15.52
CA GLU A 628 -0.26 -2.00 16.18
C GLU A 628 -1.21 -3.08 15.66
N VAL A 629 -2.48 -2.73 15.39
CA VAL A 629 -3.47 -3.68 14.86
C VAL A 629 -3.08 -4.10 13.44
N VAL A 630 -2.67 -3.16 12.61
CA VAL A 630 -2.20 -3.44 11.24
C VAL A 630 -0.96 -4.31 11.26
N LEU A 631 0.11 -3.88 11.94
CA LEU A 631 1.39 -4.60 11.89
C LEU A 631 1.31 -5.97 12.59
N ALA A 632 0.65 -6.07 13.75
CA ALA A 632 0.49 -7.35 14.44
C ALA A 632 -0.37 -8.33 13.63
N THR A 633 -1.33 -7.84 12.84
CA THR A 633 -2.07 -8.65 11.86
C THR A 633 -1.15 -9.13 10.73
N LEU A 634 -0.38 -8.23 10.11
CA LEU A 634 0.57 -8.59 9.04
C LEU A 634 1.60 -9.63 9.50
N VAL A 635 2.22 -9.44 10.67
CA VAL A 635 3.18 -10.40 11.26
C VAL A 635 2.50 -11.72 11.59
N THR A 636 1.25 -11.72 12.06
CA THR A 636 0.50 -12.96 12.32
C THR A 636 0.14 -13.70 11.04
N LEU A 637 -0.31 -13.00 9.99
CA LEU A 637 -0.62 -13.60 8.69
C LEU A 637 0.63 -14.20 8.04
N ALA A 638 1.74 -13.45 8.00
CA ALA A 638 3.03 -13.96 7.55
C ALA A 638 3.46 -15.22 8.34
N THR A 639 3.31 -15.21 9.67
CA THR A 639 3.60 -16.37 10.53
C THR A 639 2.69 -17.56 10.23
N ILE A 640 1.39 -17.35 10.04
CA ILE A 640 0.40 -18.40 9.70
C ILE A 640 0.76 -19.06 8.36
N PHE A 641 1.00 -18.25 7.33
CA PHE A 641 1.29 -18.75 5.99
C PHE A 641 2.64 -19.50 5.93
N LEU A 642 3.70 -18.93 6.52
CA LEU A 642 5.01 -19.60 6.61
C LEU A 642 4.94 -20.88 7.48
N SER A 643 4.21 -20.90 8.59
CA SER A 643 4.17 -22.07 9.47
C SER A 643 3.28 -23.21 8.97
N SER A 644 2.42 -22.97 7.95
CA SER A 644 1.44 -23.93 7.41
C SER A 644 2.04 -25.33 7.18
N PHE A 645 2.98 -25.49 6.25
CA PHE A 645 3.61 -26.79 5.97
C PHE A 645 4.57 -27.27 7.07
N PHE A 646 4.93 -26.43 8.05
CA PHE A 646 5.73 -26.82 9.21
C PHE A 646 4.89 -27.43 10.34
N LEU A 647 3.55 -27.28 10.33
CA LEU A 647 2.65 -28.01 11.23
C LEU A 647 2.90 -29.52 11.19
N HIS A 648 3.28 -30.05 10.02
CA HIS A 648 3.75 -31.42 9.81
C HIS A 648 4.78 -31.88 10.86
N PHE A 649 5.77 -31.05 11.19
CA PHE A 649 6.82 -31.40 12.15
C PHE A 649 6.33 -31.46 13.60
N ILE A 650 5.33 -30.65 13.98
CA ILE A 650 4.73 -30.65 15.34
C ILE A 650 4.15 -32.03 15.67
N TYR A 651 3.58 -32.72 14.67
CA TYR A 651 3.03 -34.07 14.83
C TYR A 651 4.08 -35.18 14.72
N LEU A 652 5.28 -34.93 14.17
CA LEU A 652 6.40 -35.88 14.08
C LEU A 652 7.30 -35.95 15.31
N VAL A 653 7.50 -34.84 16.03
CA VAL A 653 8.33 -34.80 17.25
C VAL A 653 7.63 -35.48 18.43
N ARG A 654 8.36 -35.89 19.48
CA ARG A 654 7.74 -36.33 20.74
C ARG A 654 7.23 -35.15 21.58
N SER A 655 8.05 -34.11 21.73
CA SER A 655 7.82 -32.96 22.61
C SER A 655 7.95 -31.65 21.84
N THR A 656 7.38 -30.59 22.40
CA THR A 656 7.47 -29.17 21.98
C THR A 656 7.79 -28.24 23.16
N ARG A 657 8.16 -28.79 24.32
CA ARG A 657 8.36 -28.04 25.58
C ARG A 657 9.53 -27.05 25.52
N ARG A 658 10.63 -27.39 24.85
CA ARG A 658 11.80 -26.51 24.69
C ARG A 658 11.50 -25.40 23.69
N VAL A 659 10.81 -25.72 22.59
CA VAL A 659 10.35 -24.72 21.60
C VAL A 659 9.39 -23.72 22.24
N LEU A 660 8.39 -24.20 22.99
CA LEU A 660 7.44 -23.34 23.71
C LEU A 660 8.11 -22.50 24.80
N SER A 661 9.09 -23.07 25.53
CA SER A 661 9.87 -22.30 26.51
C SER A 661 10.70 -21.20 25.85
N GLY A 662 11.39 -21.50 24.73
CA GLY A 662 12.22 -20.51 24.03
C GLY A 662 11.39 -19.36 23.44
N LEU A 663 10.27 -19.67 22.79
CA LEU A 663 9.34 -18.66 22.26
C LEU A 663 8.69 -17.85 23.39
N GLY A 664 8.33 -18.48 24.50
CA GLY A 664 7.78 -17.81 25.68
C GLY A 664 8.78 -16.87 26.36
N SER A 665 10.04 -17.29 26.49
CA SER A 665 11.12 -16.45 27.00
C SER A 665 11.43 -15.26 26.07
N LEU A 666 11.50 -15.49 24.76
CA LEU A 666 11.71 -14.41 23.77
C LEU A 666 10.57 -13.38 23.84
N PHE A 667 9.32 -13.84 23.82
CA PHE A 667 8.14 -12.99 23.98
C PHE A 667 8.20 -12.17 25.28
N ALA A 668 8.47 -12.82 26.43
CA ALA A 668 8.51 -12.15 27.72
C ALA A 668 9.62 -11.09 27.80
N VAL A 669 10.83 -11.39 27.31
CA VAL A 669 11.95 -10.43 27.29
C VAL A 669 11.62 -9.23 26.40
N VAL A 670 11.13 -9.45 25.17
CA VAL A 670 10.82 -8.35 24.25
C VAL A 670 9.62 -7.53 24.75
N PHE A 671 8.61 -8.16 25.35
CA PHE A 671 7.48 -7.46 25.98
C PHE A 671 7.94 -6.59 27.16
N LEU A 672 8.86 -7.06 27.99
CA LEU A 672 9.43 -6.25 29.09
C LEU A 672 10.25 -5.07 28.57
N LEU A 673 11.11 -5.28 27.57
CA LEU A 673 11.90 -4.20 26.94
C LEU A 673 11.02 -3.14 26.26
N MET A 674 9.97 -3.57 25.56
CA MET A 674 8.95 -2.70 24.96
C MET A 674 8.18 -1.92 26.05
N SER A 675 7.75 -2.59 27.11
CA SER A 675 7.03 -1.95 28.24
C SER A 675 7.89 -0.90 28.94
N ALA A 676 9.19 -1.19 29.13
CA ALA A 676 10.18 -0.26 29.67
C ALA A 676 10.49 0.93 28.72
N GLY A 677 10.12 0.85 27.44
CA GLY A 677 10.34 1.92 26.46
C GLY A 677 11.72 1.90 25.79
N VAL A 678 12.41 0.76 25.79
CA VAL A 678 13.74 0.61 25.18
C VAL A 678 13.72 0.81 23.67
N PHE A 679 12.61 0.46 23.02
CA PHE A 679 12.42 0.61 21.58
C PHE A 679 11.70 1.94 21.29
N PHE A 680 12.47 3.01 21.13
CA PHE A 680 11.95 4.34 20.81
C PHE A 680 11.59 4.43 19.31
N PRO A 681 10.41 4.95 18.93
CA PRO A 681 9.94 4.94 17.54
C PRO A 681 10.79 5.72 16.53
N TYR A 682 11.43 6.82 16.93
CA TYR A 682 11.99 7.80 15.98
C TYR A 682 13.53 7.87 16.00
N SER A 683 14.12 8.36 14.92
CA SER A 683 15.58 8.49 14.77
C SER A 683 15.95 9.74 13.97
N SER A 684 16.97 10.45 14.44
CA SER A 684 17.71 11.49 13.69
C SER A 684 19.13 11.05 13.33
N SER A 685 19.43 9.75 13.39
CA SER A 685 20.73 9.24 12.95
C SER A 685 20.93 9.53 11.46
N PRO A 686 22.08 10.08 11.03
CA PRO A 686 22.37 10.25 9.61
C PRO A 686 22.24 8.95 8.82
N ASP A 687 22.65 7.81 9.37
CA ASP A 687 22.65 6.53 8.63
C ASP A 687 21.26 5.91 8.47
N SER A 688 20.36 6.15 9.43
CA SER A 688 19.00 5.59 9.45
C SER A 688 18.03 6.55 10.14
N PRO A 689 17.64 7.66 9.49
CA PRO A 689 16.63 8.58 10.01
C PRO A 689 15.24 7.94 9.94
N ARG A 690 14.45 8.12 10.99
CA ARG A 690 13.06 7.63 11.13
C ARG A 690 12.22 8.79 11.69
N PRO A 691 11.87 9.79 10.86
CA PRO A 691 11.32 11.04 11.33
C PRO A 691 9.87 10.92 11.82
N LYS A 692 9.54 11.59 12.92
CA LYS A 692 8.14 11.94 13.24
C LYS A 692 7.68 13.05 12.30
N ARG A 693 6.62 12.84 11.52
CA ARG A 693 6.05 13.86 10.62
C ARG A 693 5.04 14.75 11.37
N VAL A 694 5.21 16.06 11.23
CA VAL A 694 4.35 17.09 11.81
C VAL A 694 4.16 18.19 10.76
N PHE A 695 2.95 18.74 10.61
CA PHE A 695 2.76 20.01 9.90
C PHE A 695 2.52 21.13 10.91
N VAL A 696 3.20 22.26 10.72
CA VAL A 696 3.12 23.44 11.60
C VAL A 696 2.78 24.66 10.74
N GLN A 697 1.53 25.13 10.81
CA GLN A 697 1.06 26.29 10.07
C GLN A 697 0.93 27.49 11.00
N HIS A 698 1.55 28.63 10.69
CA HIS A 698 1.20 29.88 11.36
C HIS A 698 0.03 30.52 10.61
N THR A 699 -1.15 30.57 11.22
CA THR A 699 -2.38 30.96 10.55
C THR A 699 -3.10 32.10 11.24
N THR A 700 -3.48 33.13 10.48
CA THR A 700 -4.54 34.07 10.86
C THR A 700 -5.85 33.61 10.23
N ARG A 701 -6.93 33.64 11.01
CA ARG A 701 -8.26 33.18 10.62
C ARG A 701 -9.25 34.32 10.80
N THR A 702 -10.08 34.57 9.79
CA THR A 702 -11.11 35.63 9.81
C THR A 702 -12.46 35.04 9.40
N PHE A 703 -13.49 35.31 10.19
CA PHE A 703 -14.85 34.80 10.00
C PHE A 703 -15.80 35.97 9.84
N HIS A 704 -16.56 35.99 8.74
CA HIS A 704 -17.49 37.04 8.38
C HIS A 704 -18.95 36.58 8.51
N ASP A 705 -19.82 37.51 8.88
CA ASP A 705 -21.28 37.30 8.96
C ASP A 705 -21.98 37.50 7.60
N LEU A 706 -23.31 37.42 7.59
CA LEU A 706 -24.16 37.60 6.41
C LEU A 706 -24.12 39.04 5.82
N THR A 707 -23.58 40.01 6.54
CA THR A 707 -23.37 41.38 6.06
C THR A 707 -21.97 41.58 5.45
N GLY A 708 -21.08 40.58 5.62
CA GLY A 708 -19.66 40.68 5.29
C GLY A 708 -18.81 41.36 6.38
N ALA A 709 -19.41 41.75 7.52
CA ALA A 709 -18.67 42.25 8.67
C ALA A 709 -17.90 41.12 9.37
N VAL A 710 -16.76 41.44 9.99
CA VAL A 710 -15.94 40.46 10.71
C VAL A 710 -16.63 40.10 12.04
N GLU A 711 -17.18 38.89 12.13
CA GLU A 711 -17.74 38.30 13.34
C GLU A 711 -16.64 37.97 14.36
N SER A 712 -15.53 37.38 13.88
CA SER A 712 -14.38 37.04 14.71
C SER A 712 -13.10 36.92 13.89
N ARG A 713 -11.96 37.19 14.53
CA ARG A 713 -10.62 37.07 13.95
C ARG A 713 -9.65 36.62 15.03
N ASP A 714 -8.77 35.66 14.71
CA ASP A 714 -7.73 35.16 15.62
C ASP A 714 -6.49 34.70 14.84
N SER A 715 -5.38 34.46 15.55
CA SER A 715 -4.14 33.95 14.94
C SER A 715 -3.40 32.99 15.88
N GLY A 716 -2.69 32.03 15.30
CA GLY A 716 -2.03 30.97 16.05
C GLY A 716 -1.23 29.98 15.23
N LEU A 717 -0.35 29.26 15.93
CA LEU A 717 0.43 28.14 15.41
C LEU A 717 -0.41 26.86 15.51
N TRP A 718 -0.86 26.38 14.36
CA TRP A 718 -1.68 25.19 14.21
C TRP A 718 -0.83 23.96 13.85
N VAL A 719 -0.89 22.92 14.68
CA VAL A 719 0.03 21.77 14.65
C VAL A 719 -0.73 20.47 14.42
N ASN A 720 -0.38 19.72 13.36
CA ASN A 720 -1.01 18.45 12.97
C ASN A 720 -0.01 17.28 13.05
N SER A 721 -0.44 16.13 13.61
CA SER A 721 0.38 14.90 13.72
C SER A 721 0.00 13.89 12.64
N PHE A 722 0.96 13.44 11.84
CA PHE A 722 0.70 12.48 10.75
C PHE A 722 0.94 11.01 11.13
N ASP A 723 1.13 10.74 12.42
CA ASP A 723 1.11 9.39 12.98
C ASP A 723 0.27 9.29 14.27
N TYR A 724 -0.01 8.04 14.62
CA TYR A 724 -0.88 7.64 15.72
C TYR A 724 -0.43 8.11 17.11
N THR A 725 0.87 8.39 17.31
CA THR A 725 1.40 8.78 18.62
C THR A 725 1.03 10.20 19.02
N ALA A 726 0.34 10.96 18.16
CA ALA A 726 -0.05 12.34 18.45
C ALA A 726 1.20 13.17 18.88
N MET A 727 1.04 14.15 19.77
CA MET A 727 2.17 14.85 20.38
C MET A 727 2.82 14.11 21.57
N GLN A 728 2.47 12.85 21.87
CA GLN A 728 2.91 12.13 23.10
C GLN A 728 4.42 12.23 23.39
N TYR A 729 5.27 12.11 22.38
CA TYR A 729 6.73 12.18 22.50
C TYR A 729 7.31 13.61 22.36
N VAL A 730 6.47 14.60 22.00
CA VAL A 730 6.83 16.01 21.80
C VAL A 730 6.38 16.87 22.99
N THR A 731 5.20 16.63 23.58
CA THR A 731 4.68 17.37 24.74
C THR A 731 5.66 17.44 25.93
N PRO A 732 6.50 16.42 26.25
CA PRO A 732 7.52 16.55 27.30
C PRO A 732 8.63 17.57 27.01
N LEU A 733 8.79 17.99 25.75
CA LEU A 733 9.78 18.97 25.27
C LEU A 733 9.12 20.34 24.94
N ILE A 734 7.85 20.30 24.54
CA ILE A 734 7.00 21.47 24.25
C ILE A 734 5.69 21.33 25.07
N PRO A 735 5.71 21.64 26.39
CA PRO A 735 4.57 21.40 27.29
C PRO A 735 3.29 22.13 26.90
N GLU A 736 3.37 23.15 26.07
CA GLU A 736 2.24 23.87 25.49
C GLU A 736 1.42 22.99 24.54
N LEU A 737 2.05 22.03 23.84
CA LEU A 737 1.38 21.07 22.95
C LEU A 737 0.77 19.88 23.74
N ASN A 738 -0.02 20.20 24.77
CA ASN A 738 -0.75 19.22 25.59
C ASN A 738 -2.25 19.17 25.23
N ASP A 739 -3.03 18.28 25.86
CA ASP A 739 -4.45 18.09 25.52
C ASP A 739 -5.34 19.34 25.70
N SER A 740 -4.96 20.32 26.55
CA SER A 740 -5.74 21.57 26.70
C SER A 740 -5.57 22.55 25.52
N ALA A 741 -4.51 22.38 24.73
CA ALA A 741 -4.27 23.16 23.51
C ALA A 741 -4.81 22.46 22.25
N ARG A 742 -5.54 21.34 22.39
CA ARG A 742 -6.17 20.66 21.26
C ARG A 742 -7.35 21.44 20.72
N THR A 743 -7.49 21.41 19.40
CA THR A 743 -8.67 21.96 18.74
C THR A 743 -9.91 21.11 19.02
N VAL A 744 -11.07 21.76 18.97
CA VAL A 744 -12.36 21.10 18.81
C VAL A 744 -12.84 21.42 17.40
N CYS A 745 -13.31 20.42 16.64
CA CYS A 745 -13.90 20.69 15.34
C CYS A 745 -15.18 21.51 15.51
N ARG A 746 -15.35 22.51 14.64
CA ARG A 746 -16.54 23.38 14.57
C ARG A 746 -17.29 23.03 13.30
N GLU A 747 -18.26 22.12 13.40
CA GLU A 747 -19.09 21.63 12.28
C GLU A 747 -19.93 22.77 11.63
N ASP A 748 -20.09 23.90 12.33
CA ASP A 748 -20.65 25.18 11.83
C ASP A 748 -19.69 25.96 10.90
N ARG A 749 -18.54 25.38 10.53
CA ARG A 749 -17.48 26.01 9.74
C ARG A 749 -16.89 24.99 8.77
N PRO A 750 -16.70 25.32 7.48
CA PRO A 750 -16.05 24.43 6.52
C PRO A 750 -14.70 23.92 7.06
N PHE A 751 -14.48 22.60 6.95
CA PHE A 751 -13.27 21.90 7.38
C PHE A 751 -12.81 22.28 8.81
N CYS A 752 -13.77 22.36 9.73
CA CYS A 752 -13.61 22.75 11.14
C CYS A 752 -13.17 24.21 11.38
N GLY A 753 -13.05 25.05 10.34
CA GLY A 753 -12.49 26.41 10.45
C GLY A 753 -10.96 26.45 10.53
N TYR A 754 -10.27 25.62 9.73
CA TYR A 754 -8.80 25.55 9.65
C TYR A 754 -8.30 25.40 8.19
N PRO A 755 -7.07 25.87 7.87
CA PRO A 755 -6.51 25.83 6.51
C PRO A 755 -5.96 24.42 6.16
N TRP A 756 -6.84 23.53 5.73
CA TRP A 756 -6.45 22.22 5.20
C TRP A 756 -5.95 22.31 3.75
N PHE A 757 -4.67 22.01 3.56
CA PHE A 757 -4.07 21.92 2.23
C PHE A 757 -4.62 20.76 1.38
N LEU A 758 -5.04 19.67 2.01
CA LEU A 758 -5.66 18.49 1.39
C LEU A 758 -6.88 18.05 2.23
N PRO A 759 -7.86 17.32 1.66
CA PRO A 759 -9.12 16.94 2.34
C PRO A 759 -8.97 15.93 3.51
N VAL A 760 -7.78 15.78 4.09
CA VAL A 760 -7.36 14.72 5.02
C VAL A 760 -7.81 14.92 6.48
N LYS A 761 -8.81 15.77 6.76
CA LYS A 761 -9.30 16.03 8.14
C LYS A 761 -9.73 14.75 8.88
N PHE A 762 -10.23 13.75 8.14
CA PHE A 762 -10.64 12.46 8.68
C PHE A 762 -9.46 11.57 9.14
N LEU A 763 -8.24 11.82 8.64
CA LEU A 763 -7.02 11.12 9.05
C LEU A 763 -6.34 11.78 10.26
N SER A 764 -6.42 13.11 10.41
CA SER A 764 -5.68 13.88 11.44
C SER A 764 -6.61 14.64 12.40
N LYS A 765 -7.47 13.90 13.12
CA LYS A 765 -8.43 14.49 14.09
C LYS A 765 -7.80 14.99 15.39
N LYS A 766 -6.53 14.66 15.67
CA LYS A 766 -5.78 15.19 16.82
C LYS A 766 -4.81 16.25 16.31
N ASN A 767 -5.16 17.52 16.50
CA ASN A 767 -4.33 18.68 16.18
C ASN A 767 -4.45 19.76 17.27
N TRP A 768 -3.47 20.66 17.34
CA TRP A 768 -3.28 21.64 18.42
C TRP A 768 -3.21 23.07 17.89
N TYR A 769 -3.60 24.05 18.71
CA TYR A 769 -3.56 25.47 18.37
C TYR A 769 -2.96 26.29 19.51
N LEU A 770 -1.85 26.97 19.24
CA LEU A 770 -1.20 27.89 20.19
C LEU A 770 -1.42 29.33 19.72
N PRO A 771 -2.06 30.22 20.50
CA PRO A 771 -2.26 31.62 20.10
C PRO A 771 -0.93 32.33 19.81
N ALA A 772 -0.90 33.15 18.77
CA ALA A 772 0.29 33.86 18.29
C ALA A 772 -0.09 35.23 17.68
N ALA A 773 0.91 36.00 17.23
CA ALA A 773 0.69 37.27 16.53
C ALA A 773 -0.03 37.07 15.18
N GLU A 774 -0.63 38.12 14.62
CA GLU A 774 -1.25 38.02 13.29
C GLU A 774 -0.20 37.95 12.19
N VAL A 775 -0.37 37.01 11.25
CA VAL A 775 0.46 36.96 10.04
C VAL A 775 -0.02 38.03 9.06
N SER A 776 0.93 38.71 8.41
CA SER A 776 0.65 39.72 7.38
C SER A 776 1.57 39.49 6.17
N PRO A 777 1.24 38.52 5.29
CA PRO A 777 2.01 38.24 4.09
C PRO A 777 2.12 39.45 3.15
N SER A 778 3.22 39.56 2.43
CA SER A 778 3.50 40.64 1.47
C SER A 778 2.54 40.64 0.26
N LEU A 779 2.03 39.46 -0.10
CA LEU A 779 0.98 39.25 -1.10
C LEU A 779 -0.29 38.68 -0.43
N PRO A 780 -1.07 39.52 0.28
CA PRO A 780 -2.28 39.06 0.96
C PRO A 780 -3.35 38.62 -0.05
N MET A 781 -4.19 37.69 0.39
CA MET A 781 -5.27 37.15 -0.44
C MET A 781 -6.44 38.13 -0.55
N GLU A 782 -6.76 38.54 -1.78
CA GLU A 782 -7.92 39.35 -2.15
C GLU A 782 -9.05 38.40 -2.59
N PHE A 783 -10.09 38.20 -1.78
CA PHE A 783 -11.27 37.39 -2.14
C PHE A 783 -12.51 38.29 -2.24
N THR A 784 -13.21 38.21 -3.37
CA THR A 784 -14.34 39.10 -3.69
C THR A 784 -15.51 38.33 -4.29
N LEU A 785 -16.72 38.66 -3.85
CA LEU A 785 -17.97 38.31 -4.51
C LEU A 785 -18.24 39.33 -5.63
N VAL A 786 -18.21 38.88 -6.88
CA VAL A 786 -18.36 39.70 -8.08
C VAL A 786 -19.83 39.87 -8.46
N SER A 787 -20.64 38.80 -8.36
CA SER A 787 -22.09 38.88 -8.53
C SER A 787 -22.84 37.81 -7.72
N LYS A 788 -24.11 38.10 -7.41
CA LYS A 788 -25.06 37.19 -6.76
C LYS A 788 -26.42 37.38 -7.42
N GLU A 789 -26.88 36.36 -8.15
CA GLU A 789 -28.00 36.44 -9.08
C GLU A 789 -28.95 35.25 -8.89
N GLU A 790 -30.26 35.49 -8.87
CA GLU A 790 -31.26 34.40 -8.90
C GLU A 790 -31.51 33.98 -10.36
N THR A 791 -31.37 32.69 -10.65
CA THR A 791 -31.57 32.14 -11.99
C THR A 791 -33.05 31.92 -12.30
N ALA A 792 -33.39 31.78 -13.58
CA ALA A 792 -34.75 31.44 -14.02
C ALA A 792 -35.29 30.10 -13.48
N TRP A 793 -34.45 29.28 -12.84
CA TRP A 793 -34.81 28.01 -12.20
C TRP A 793 -34.91 28.10 -10.67
N GLY A 794 -34.71 29.28 -10.09
CA GLY A 794 -34.72 29.50 -8.63
C GLY A 794 -33.49 28.94 -7.92
N THR A 795 -32.35 28.81 -8.61
CA THR A 795 -31.02 28.67 -7.97
C THR A 795 -30.41 30.05 -7.77
N VAL A 796 -29.55 30.21 -6.76
CA VAL A 796 -28.74 31.43 -6.57
C VAL A 796 -27.33 31.17 -7.10
N LYS A 797 -26.96 31.85 -8.18
CA LYS A 797 -25.61 31.86 -8.74
C LYS A 797 -24.76 32.89 -8.01
N MET A 798 -23.56 32.49 -7.61
CA MET A 798 -22.57 33.36 -7.00
C MET A 798 -21.28 33.29 -7.80
N THR A 799 -20.77 34.44 -8.22
CA THR A 799 -19.53 34.58 -9.01
C THR A 799 -18.47 35.25 -8.15
N PHE A 800 -17.25 34.73 -8.15
CA PHE A 800 -16.15 35.18 -7.31
C PHE A 800 -14.89 35.49 -8.13
N SER A 801 -14.03 36.31 -7.54
CA SER A 801 -12.65 36.53 -7.99
C SER A 801 -11.71 36.48 -6.78
N VAL A 802 -10.67 35.65 -6.90
CA VAL A 802 -9.60 35.48 -5.92
C VAL A 802 -8.27 35.92 -6.52
N ARG A 803 -7.44 36.58 -5.72
CA ARG A 803 -6.00 36.73 -5.95
C ARG A 803 -5.26 36.34 -4.67
N GLY A 804 -4.10 35.70 -4.78
CA GLY A 804 -3.34 35.19 -3.62
C GLY A 804 -2.03 34.52 -4.04
N PRO A 805 -1.43 33.68 -3.17
CA PRO A 805 -0.24 32.89 -3.52
C PRO A 805 -0.59 31.68 -4.41
N SER A 806 0.44 30.98 -4.91
CA SER A 806 0.31 29.86 -5.86
C SER A 806 -0.42 28.61 -5.36
N HIS A 807 -0.87 28.58 -4.10
CA HIS A 807 -1.58 27.45 -3.51
C HIS A 807 -2.72 27.94 -2.60
N MET A 808 -3.95 27.54 -2.93
CA MET A 808 -5.16 27.91 -2.19
C MET A 808 -6.15 26.73 -2.12
N SER A 809 -6.96 26.67 -1.07
CA SER A 809 -8.05 25.70 -0.95
C SER A 809 -9.37 26.44 -0.79
N LEU A 810 -10.37 26.13 -1.63
CA LEU A 810 -11.74 26.61 -1.51
C LEU A 810 -12.61 25.53 -0.86
N TYR A 811 -13.41 25.93 0.13
CA TYR A 811 -14.30 25.06 0.88
C TYR A 811 -15.74 25.56 0.77
N LEU A 812 -16.68 24.66 0.48
CA LEU A 812 -18.11 24.97 0.47
C LEU A 812 -18.86 24.06 1.44
N LEU A 813 -19.66 24.65 2.32
CA LEU A 813 -20.59 23.97 3.23
C LEU A 813 -22.00 24.55 3.02
N PRO A 814 -22.85 23.92 2.20
CA PRO A 814 -24.27 24.28 2.11
C PRO A 814 -24.98 23.99 3.43
N HIS A 815 -25.84 24.90 3.89
CA HIS A 815 -26.60 24.73 5.13
C HIS A 815 -27.89 23.93 4.91
N GLN A 816 -28.65 23.68 5.99
CA GLN A 816 -29.79 22.75 5.93
C GLN A 816 -30.81 23.10 4.84
N GLY A 817 -31.11 22.12 3.98
CA GLY A 817 -32.02 22.28 2.83
C GLY A 817 -31.39 22.93 1.59
N GLY A 818 -30.24 23.58 1.72
CA GLY A 818 -29.44 24.07 0.61
C GLY A 818 -28.68 22.94 -0.10
N ARG A 819 -28.52 23.05 -1.42
CA ARG A 819 -27.71 22.08 -2.19
C ARG A 819 -26.98 22.75 -3.35
N LEU A 820 -25.68 22.43 -3.49
CA LEU A 820 -24.89 22.78 -4.66
C LEU A 820 -25.41 22.05 -5.91
N SER A 821 -25.81 22.80 -6.94
CA SER A 821 -26.43 22.28 -8.17
C SER A 821 -25.48 22.22 -9.36
N SER A 822 -24.64 23.24 -9.53
CA SER A 822 -23.69 23.37 -10.64
C SER A 822 -22.55 24.34 -10.26
N TRP A 823 -21.45 24.30 -11.00
CA TRP A 823 -20.26 25.14 -10.76
C TRP A 823 -19.38 25.29 -12.01
N SER A 824 -18.37 26.16 -11.94
CA SER A 824 -17.42 26.40 -13.02
C SER A 824 -16.25 25.41 -13.11
N PHE A 825 -16.16 24.41 -12.21
CA PHE A 825 -14.98 23.54 -12.11
C PHE A 825 -15.08 22.20 -12.87
N GLY A 826 -16.17 21.96 -13.59
CA GLY A 826 -16.33 20.80 -14.49
C GLY A 826 -17.79 20.38 -14.69
N ASP A 827 -18.04 19.64 -15.77
CA ASP A 827 -19.39 19.34 -16.32
C ASP A 827 -20.18 18.26 -15.56
N GLY A 828 -19.90 18.05 -14.28
CA GLY A 828 -20.43 16.95 -13.46
C GLY A 828 -21.13 17.40 -12.17
N THR A 829 -21.71 16.44 -11.45
CA THR A 829 -22.11 16.68 -10.06
C THR A 829 -20.85 16.91 -9.21
N PRO A 830 -20.74 18.01 -8.46
CA PRO A 830 -19.58 18.28 -7.62
C PRO A 830 -19.28 17.14 -6.63
N PRO A 831 -18.04 16.64 -6.52
CA PRO A 831 -17.66 15.69 -5.48
C PRO A 831 -17.67 16.39 -4.12
N PHE A 832 -18.24 15.70 -3.13
CA PHE A 832 -18.22 16.08 -1.72
C PHE A 832 -17.55 14.98 -0.91
N ASP A 833 -16.93 15.38 0.20
CA ASP A 833 -16.25 14.47 1.11
C ASP A 833 -17.24 13.62 1.94
N LEU A 834 -16.72 12.80 2.86
CA LEU A 834 -17.54 11.95 3.72
C LEU A 834 -18.45 12.73 4.71
N SER A 835 -18.25 14.04 4.90
CA SER A 835 -19.10 14.93 5.69
C SER A 835 -20.18 15.64 4.87
N GLY A 836 -20.05 15.69 3.53
CA GLY A 836 -20.94 16.46 2.65
C GLY A 836 -20.40 17.85 2.29
N GLU A 837 -19.13 18.14 2.61
CA GLU A 837 -18.45 19.38 2.29
C GLU A 837 -17.69 19.26 0.96
N TYR A 838 -17.59 20.35 0.21
CA TYR A 838 -16.89 20.36 -1.08
C TYR A 838 -15.51 20.99 -0.90
N PHE A 839 -14.48 20.30 -1.39
CA PHE A 839 -13.09 20.75 -1.38
C PHE A 839 -12.62 20.96 -2.82
N VAL A 840 -12.18 22.18 -3.14
CA VAL A 840 -11.55 22.51 -4.42
C VAL A 840 -10.13 22.98 -4.14
N PHE A 841 -9.16 22.20 -4.59
CA PHE A 841 -7.76 22.57 -4.53
C PHE A 841 -7.40 23.45 -5.72
N TYR A 842 -6.69 24.55 -5.47
CA TYR A 842 -6.22 25.47 -6.49
C TYR A 842 -4.70 25.65 -6.41
N SER A 843 -4.02 25.53 -7.55
CA SER A 843 -2.63 25.97 -7.68
C SER A 843 -2.35 26.77 -8.95
N HIS A 844 -1.24 27.52 -8.98
CA HIS A 844 -0.81 28.19 -10.21
C HIS A 844 0.72 28.26 -10.42
N GLY A 845 1.13 28.28 -11.69
CA GLY A 845 2.51 28.58 -12.10
C GLY A 845 2.81 30.09 -12.10
N LEU A 846 3.61 30.57 -13.06
CA LEU A 846 3.90 32.01 -13.20
C LEU A 846 2.82 32.77 -13.98
N ASP A 847 2.72 34.08 -13.70
CA ASP A 847 1.88 35.06 -14.40
C ASP A 847 0.40 34.63 -14.53
N ALA A 848 -0.13 34.02 -13.47
CA ALA A 848 -1.53 33.65 -13.37
C ALA A 848 -2.45 34.88 -13.22
N PRO A 849 -3.62 34.90 -13.90
CA PRO A 849 -4.67 35.89 -13.65
C PRO A 849 -5.31 35.68 -12.27
N ALA A 850 -6.16 36.63 -11.85
CA ALA A 850 -7.04 36.39 -10.71
C ALA A 850 -7.98 35.20 -11.02
N TRP A 851 -8.05 34.24 -10.11
CA TRP A 851 -8.87 33.04 -10.23
C TRP A 851 -10.35 33.42 -10.14
N SER A 852 -11.04 33.36 -11.28
CA SER A 852 -12.48 33.61 -11.36
C SER A 852 -13.24 32.29 -11.44
N PHE A 853 -14.26 32.15 -10.59
CA PHE A 853 -15.10 30.95 -10.54
C PHE A 853 -16.53 31.31 -10.17
N TRP A 854 -17.46 30.38 -10.38
CA TRP A 854 -18.85 30.53 -9.94
C TRP A 854 -19.44 29.20 -9.50
N PHE A 855 -20.47 29.27 -8.66
CA PHE A 855 -21.30 28.11 -8.31
C PHE A 855 -22.75 28.51 -8.09
N GLU A 856 -23.65 27.52 -8.13
CA GLU A 856 -25.09 27.69 -7.92
C GLU A 856 -25.57 26.85 -6.74
N ILE A 857 -26.26 27.52 -5.80
CA ILE A 857 -26.95 26.88 -4.68
C ILE A 857 -28.45 26.86 -4.98
N GLN A 858 -29.06 25.69 -4.93
CA GLN A 858 -30.50 25.54 -4.77
C GLN A 858 -30.86 25.89 -3.31
N PRO A 859 -31.65 26.95 -3.04
CA PRO A 859 -32.10 27.29 -1.70
C PRO A 859 -33.11 26.26 -1.13
N PRO A 860 -33.33 26.24 0.20
CA PRO A 860 -34.35 25.42 0.83
C PRO A 860 -35.76 25.64 0.27
N LYS A 861 -36.60 24.60 0.27
CA LYS A 861 -37.99 24.69 -0.19
C LYS A 861 -38.94 25.39 0.80
N GLU A 862 -38.56 25.46 2.06
CA GLU A 862 -39.33 26.13 3.11
C GLU A 862 -38.86 27.59 3.23
N ARG A 863 -39.81 28.54 3.19
CA ARG A 863 -39.53 29.98 3.12
C ARG A 863 -39.18 30.58 4.49
N GLU A 864 -38.07 30.12 5.05
CA GLU A 864 -37.29 30.83 6.08
C GLU A 864 -35.87 31.09 5.53
N PRO A 865 -35.67 32.04 4.59
CA PRO A 865 -34.34 32.39 4.05
C PRO A 865 -33.51 33.23 5.06
N SER A 866 -33.93 33.22 6.32
CA SER A 866 -33.69 34.21 7.37
C SER A 866 -33.09 33.59 8.64
N GLY A 867 -32.69 32.32 8.60
CA GLY A 867 -31.83 31.74 9.63
C GLY A 867 -30.47 32.48 9.67
N PRO A 868 -29.85 32.65 10.86
CA PRO A 868 -28.64 33.46 11.03
C PRO A 868 -27.39 32.92 10.31
N GLU A 869 -27.48 31.72 9.72
CA GLU A 869 -26.39 31.06 9.01
C GLU A 869 -26.43 31.30 7.48
N GLY A 870 -27.57 31.71 6.90
CA GLY A 870 -27.73 31.83 5.43
C GLY A 870 -27.78 30.48 4.70
N MET A 871 -27.58 30.49 3.38
CA MET A 871 -27.69 29.31 2.52
C MET A 871 -26.40 28.49 2.45
N VAL A 872 -25.24 29.15 2.52
CA VAL A 872 -23.93 28.50 2.34
C VAL A 872 -22.82 29.23 3.11
N SER A 873 -21.96 28.47 3.77
CA SER A 873 -20.65 28.95 4.23
C SER A 873 -19.61 28.68 3.15
N VAL A 874 -18.93 29.74 2.72
CA VAL A 874 -17.83 29.71 1.76
C VAL A 874 -16.57 30.11 2.48
N ALA A 875 -15.53 29.29 2.41
CA ALA A 875 -14.24 29.64 2.95
C ALA A 875 -13.13 29.44 1.93
N ILE A 876 -12.04 30.16 2.12
CA ILE A 876 -10.82 30.00 1.34
C ILE A 876 -9.60 30.09 2.25
N SER A 877 -8.61 29.23 2.02
CA SER A 877 -7.28 29.34 2.63
C SER A 877 -6.21 29.60 1.59
N SER A 878 -5.13 30.25 2.02
CA SER A 878 -3.93 30.50 1.23
C SER A 878 -2.71 29.88 1.92
N HIS A 879 -1.80 29.32 1.13
CA HIS A 879 -0.64 28.55 1.62
C HIS A 879 0.66 29.11 1.05
N TYR A 880 1.50 29.70 1.91
CA TYR A 880 2.74 30.37 1.51
C TYR A 880 3.91 29.40 1.67
N PHE A 881 4.07 28.46 0.73
CA PHE A 881 5.04 27.35 0.84
C PHE A 881 6.51 27.71 0.59
N PHE A 882 6.81 28.94 0.15
CA PHE A 882 8.15 29.39 -0.22
C PHE A 882 8.27 30.91 -0.13
N GLY A 883 9.48 31.44 -0.33
CA GLY A 883 9.78 32.87 -0.24
C GLY A 883 9.80 33.39 1.20
N ALA A 884 9.83 34.72 1.35
CA ALA A 884 9.88 35.37 2.66
C ALA A 884 8.61 35.11 3.50
N ASP A 885 7.44 35.14 2.84
CA ASP A 885 6.13 34.96 3.48
C ASP A 885 5.92 33.56 4.06
N GLN A 886 6.77 32.55 3.76
CA GLN A 886 6.69 31.22 4.36
C GLN A 886 6.92 31.22 5.88
N ARG A 887 7.61 32.23 6.42
CA ARG A 887 8.19 32.18 7.78
C ARG A 887 7.83 33.40 8.61
N THR A 888 7.75 33.22 9.92
CA THR A 888 7.62 34.30 10.91
C THR A 888 8.45 33.98 12.16
N PRO A 889 8.76 34.98 13.00
CA PRO A 889 9.54 34.78 14.23
C PRO A 889 8.94 33.74 15.18
N GLU A 890 7.61 33.72 15.35
CA GLU A 890 6.89 32.80 16.22
C GLU A 890 6.93 31.36 15.70
N LEU A 891 6.79 31.19 14.37
CA LEU A 891 6.89 29.91 13.71
C LEU A 891 8.31 29.36 13.86
N ASP A 892 9.33 30.16 13.53
CA ASP A 892 10.74 29.78 13.67
C ASP A 892 11.13 29.46 15.12
N ALA A 893 10.61 30.21 16.10
CA ALA A 893 10.84 29.95 17.52
C ALA A 893 10.20 28.63 17.98
N LEU A 894 9.05 28.23 17.44
CA LEU A 894 8.47 26.91 17.70
C LEU A 894 9.24 25.79 16.98
N LEU A 895 9.63 26.00 15.72
CA LEU A 895 10.38 25.01 14.93
C LEU A 895 11.74 24.66 15.56
N GLN A 896 12.45 25.66 16.12
CA GLN A 896 13.71 25.46 16.85
C GLN A 896 13.57 24.59 18.12
N ARG A 897 12.36 24.44 18.65
CA ARG A 897 12.07 23.63 19.85
C ARG A 897 11.72 22.17 19.53
N PHE A 898 11.46 21.83 18.27
CA PHE A 898 11.23 20.44 17.88
C PHE A 898 12.53 19.62 17.97
N PRO A 899 12.49 18.38 18.50
CA PRO A 899 13.66 17.53 18.58
C PRO A 899 14.14 17.10 17.19
N ALA A 900 15.44 16.83 17.03
CA ALA A 900 16.04 16.51 15.73
C ALA A 900 15.42 15.28 15.01
N TRP A 901 14.80 14.36 15.77
CA TRP A 901 14.08 13.18 15.24
C TRP A 901 12.66 13.50 14.73
N ALA A 902 12.19 14.73 14.90
CA ALA A 902 11.01 15.24 14.22
C ALA A 902 11.39 15.91 12.89
N PHE A 903 10.44 15.86 11.95
CA PHE A 903 10.40 16.69 10.77
C PHE A 903 9.09 17.50 10.80
N PRO A 904 9.12 18.73 11.34
CA PRO A 904 8.07 19.70 11.09
C PRO A 904 8.24 20.29 9.68
N SER A 905 7.33 19.95 8.77
CA SER A 905 7.10 20.75 7.55
C SER A 905 6.20 21.94 7.92
N SER A 906 6.44 23.12 7.34
CA SER A 906 5.95 24.37 7.92
C SER A 906 5.85 25.52 6.92
N TRP A 907 4.80 26.31 7.09
CA TRP A 907 4.49 27.48 6.26
C TRP A 907 3.57 28.44 7.01
N VAL A 908 3.42 29.66 6.48
CA VAL A 908 2.35 30.58 6.87
C VAL A 908 1.10 30.29 6.04
N SER A 909 -0.07 30.47 6.63
CA SER A 909 -1.35 30.36 5.93
C SER A 909 -2.34 31.43 6.36
N THR A 910 -3.41 31.60 5.60
CA THR A 910 -4.61 32.31 6.05
C THR A 910 -5.84 31.43 5.87
N TYR A 911 -6.91 31.73 6.59
CA TYR A 911 -8.24 31.14 6.38
C TYR A 911 -9.29 32.24 6.52
N THR A 912 -10.10 32.47 5.49
CA THR A 912 -11.16 33.49 5.50
C THR A 912 -12.49 32.86 5.10
N MET A 913 -13.52 33.04 5.93
CA MET A 913 -14.85 32.45 5.78
C MET A 913 -15.94 33.52 5.72
N TYR A 914 -16.91 33.34 4.83
CA TYR A 914 -18.10 34.18 4.65
C TYR A 914 -19.37 33.31 4.65
N ARG A 915 -20.51 33.91 5.02
CA ARG A 915 -21.83 33.29 4.89
C ARG A 915 -22.67 34.07 3.87
N TYR A 916 -23.45 33.38 3.03
CA TYR A 916 -24.24 33.98 1.93
C TYR A 916 -25.64 33.40 1.76
#